data_AF-A0AAU7YY96-F1
#
_entry.id   AF-A0AAU7YY96-F1
#
_cell.length_a   1.000
_cell.length_b   1.000
_cell.length_c   1.000
_cell.angle_alpha   90.00
_cell.angle_beta   90.00
_cell.angle_gamma   90.00
#
_symmetry.space_group_name_H-M   'P 1'
#
loop_
_entity.id
_entity.type
_entity.pdbx_description
1 polymer ?
#
loop_
_entity_poly.entity_id
_entity_poly.type
_entity_poly.pdbx_seq_one_letter_code
_entity_poly.pdbx_strand_id
1 'polypeptide(L)'
;MLVFDTETRIDATQRLTFGSYRFILGGECQEEGLFFPNDLPDQDRKVLERYAAEHPAEAANKELKLLSLQQFLSKFFQAVYKGRCLLVGFNLPFDLARISRDATAARGRFAGGFSLGLWSYIDESGNELEDRFRPRVGIKHIDGKRALKGFTARNGCDLSDLIPDGSPTGDPEEGYKFRGHFLDLRTLAFALTDRGYSLADACKAFEVEHGKQHAEHNGEITSEYIDYNRRDVLATAELAEKLLTEFDKHPIELQPTKAYSPASIGKAHLQAMGIRPILERQPDFPKKYLGFAQSAFFGGRTSAHIRKTPVPVVYTDFLSMYPTVNINMGLWEFVTAREITIDAHCEKEITDFLNCVSADHLFNPDTWKNLAAFVQIIPDGDILPSRSKYATASNDWQVGVNHIYSDVENSTALWFALPDVVASVIITGRVPKIVAAFRLKAKGKSKGLNPITLRKVIKVDPRHQDLFKVVIEERKRLDFGTDMSKSEKSRLDKALKVLANSTSYGIYAEMNRQESDEKVDVLCHGIDPEPFTCKVKHPEIPGKYCFPPLAALITSAARLMLSLLEHCVSEKGGTYAMEDTDSMAIVATERGGLIPCPGGSYLKDGQPAIKALSWKEVEGIAKRFEALNPYDRDAIPGSVLKIEGDNFDPKTGKQRQLYCFAISAKRYALFLKDKHGKPELLRKDVNNDEDRWSEHGLGHLLNPTDLESDDRKWVGQAWLNMVRNSLGIPTGSLGFEDLLAVGRVTVSSPAVIRPLAKLNEGVPYSGQVKPFNFLLTCHVKPFGHPKGADPEHFHLIAPYNNKSSQWLKMDWIDQYTGDSYRITTSGHTGSARTALVKMYGDVLREYEFHPESKCADATGNPCDKQTVGLLQRRHVRIDQIKYIGKESNHLEDVDAGVVHFQESVYTEYVDPSRDEWNTKVLPAIKLLPLTYLVNESGLSRRALMNIRAGRSKPHAKNQERLQAIFRNGA
;
A
#
# COMPACT_ATOMS: atom_id res chain seq x y z
N MET A 1 -1.05 -9.18 -31.58
CA MET A 1 -1.81 -8.83 -30.37
C MET A 1 -3.29 -8.72 -30.71
N LEU A 2 -4.16 -9.11 -29.77
CA LEU A 2 -5.59 -8.79 -29.81
C LEU A 2 -5.84 -7.72 -28.75
N VAL A 3 -6.33 -6.56 -29.17
CA VAL A 3 -6.66 -5.43 -28.29
C VAL A 3 -8.17 -5.27 -28.34
N PHE A 4 -8.81 -5.11 -27.19
CA PHE A 4 -10.26 -4.84 -27.15
C PHE A 4 -10.60 -4.01 -25.92
N ASP A 5 -11.75 -3.34 -26.01
CA ASP A 5 -12.34 -2.55 -24.93
C ASP A 5 -13.87 -2.72 -24.98
N THR A 6 -14.54 -2.50 -23.87
CA THR A 6 -15.99 -2.72 -23.75
C THR A 6 -16.72 -1.47 -23.25
N GLU A 7 -17.79 -1.11 -23.95
CA GLU A 7 -18.72 -0.08 -23.50
C GLU A 7 -19.88 -0.70 -22.73
N THR A 8 -20.36 0.04 -21.72
CA THR A 8 -21.40 -0.44 -20.81
C THR A 8 -22.46 0.62 -20.57
N ARG A 9 -23.64 0.18 -20.12
CA ARG A 9 -24.62 1.11 -19.55
C ARG A 9 -24.05 1.76 -18.28
N ILE A 10 -24.47 2.98 -18.01
CA ILE A 10 -24.08 3.75 -16.81
C ILE A 10 -24.89 3.38 -15.55
N ASP A 11 -25.71 2.33 -15.62
CA ASP A 11 -26.49 1.82 -14.50
C ASP A 11 -25.71 0.82 -13.64
N ALA A 12 -26.33 0.41 -12.54
CA ALA A 12 -25.82 -0.54 -11.56
C ALA A 12 -25.30 -1.87 -12.15
N THR A 13 -25.85 -2.32 -13.28
CA THR A 13 -25.49 -3.60 -13.90
C THR A 13 -24.22 -3.50 -14.73
N GLN A 14 -23.90 -2.30 -15.22
CA GLN A 14 -22.83 -2.05 -16.21
C GLN A 14 -22.87 -3.13 -17.31
N ARG A 15 -24.06 -3.33 -17.88
CA ARG A 15 -24.30 -4.31 -18.95
C ARG A 15 -23.58 -3.88 -20.22
N LEU A 16 -22.93 -4.83 -20.88
CA LEU A 16 -22.28 -4.64 -22.18
C LEU A 16 -23.29 -4.06 -23.17
N THR A 17 -22.93 -2.96 -23.83
CA THR A 17 -23.69 -2.40 -24.96
C THR A 17 -23.06 -2.89 -26.26
N PHE A 18 -21.76 -2.61 -26.44
CA PHE A 18 -20.93 -3.10 -27.53
C PHE A 18 -19.46 -3.03 -27.11
N GLY A 19 -18.56 -3.51 -27.95
CA GLY A 19 -17.14 -3.25 -27.80
C GLY A 19 -16.44 -3.21 -29.15
N SER A 20 -15.22 -2.71 -29.15
CA SER A 20 -14.36 -2.66 -30.33
C SER A 20 -13.14 -3.54 -30.13
N TYR A 21 -12.57 -4.05 -31.21
CA TYR A 21 -11.32 -4.80 -31.18
C TYR A 21 -10.42 -4.48 -32.36
N ARG A 22 -9.12 -4.70 -32.16
CA ARG A 22 -8.08 -4.69 -33.19
C ARG A 22 -7.25 -5.95 -33.09
N PHE A 23 -7.04 -6.61 -34.23
CA PHE A 23 -6.12 -7.74 -34.37
C PHE A 23 -4.89 -7.28 -35.15
N ILE A 24 -3.76 -7.22 -34.47
CA ILE A 24 -2.52 -6.64 -34.99
C ILE A 24 -1.47 -7.74 -35.11
N LEU A 25 -0.87 -7.87 -36.29
CA LEU A 25 0.17 -8.84 -36.60
C LEU A 25 1.38 -8.10 -37.18
N GLY A 26 2.57 -8.30 -36.63
CA GLY A 26 3.79 -7.63 -37.10
C GLY A 26 3.77 -6.09 -36.99
N GLY A 27 2.97 -5.52 -36.08
CA GLY A 27 2.78 -4.07 -35.97
C GLY A 27 1.71 -3.49 -36.89
N GLU A 28 1.13 -4.30 -37.79
CA GLU A 28 0.07 -3.86 -38.70
C GLU A 28 -1.31 -4.35 -38.24
N CYS A 29 -2.28 -3.43 -38.20
CA CYS A 29 -3.68 -3.76 -37.92
C CYS A 29 -4.28 -4.53 -39.10
N GLN A 30 -4.44 -5.85 -38.93
CA GLN A 30 -4.97 -6.74 -39.97
C GLN A 30 -6.50 -6.69 -40.01
N GLU A 31 -7.13 -6.50 -38.86
CA GLU A 31 -8.58 -6.44 -38.74
C GLU A 31 -9.00 -5.53 -37.58
N GLU A 32 -9.98 -4.68 -37.84
CA GLU A 32 -10.72 -3.92 -36.85
C GLU A 32 -12.20 -4.35 -36.92
N GLY A 33 -12.87 -4.40 -35.77
CA GLY A 33 -14.29 -4.67 -35.74
C GLY A 33 -14.97 -4.28 -34.45
N LEU A 34 -16.29 -4.29 -34.50
CA LEU A 34 -17.22 -4.11 -33.40
C LEU A 34 -17.82 -5.47 -33.02
N PHE A 35 -18.20 -5.63 -31.76
CA PHE A 35 -19.01 -6.76 -31.31
C PHE A 35 -20.11 -6.31 -30.36
N PHE A 36 -21.22 -7.06 -30.34
CA PHE A 36 -22.39 -6.74 -29.52
C PHE A 36 -22.99 -7.99 -28.87
N PRO A 37 -23.65 -7.87 -27.70
CA PRO A 37 -24.29 -9.00 -27.06
C PRO A 37 -25.58 -9.40 -27.79
N ASN A 38 -25.95 -10.68 -27.69
CA ASN A 38 -27.15 -11.21 -28.36
C ASN A 38 -28.46 -10.56 -27.88
N ASP A 39 -28.44 -9.95 -26.69
CA ASP A 39 -29.58 -9.34 -26.02
C ASP A 39 -29.58 -7.80 -26.13
N LEU A 40 -28.85 -7.25 -27.12
CA LEU A 40 -28.89 -5.83 -27.49
C LEU A 40 -30.22 -5.49 -28.17
N PRO A 41 -30.91 -4.39 -27.80
CA PRO A 41 -32.15 -3.98 -28.47
C PRO A 41 -31.97 -3.75 -29.97
N ASP A 42 -32.98 -4.11 -30.78
CA ASP A 42 -32.91 -3.98 -32.24
C ASP A 42 -32.63 -2.56 -32.73
N GLN A 43 -33.10 -1.53 -32.01
CA GLN A 43 -32.82 -0.14 -32.34
C GLN A 43 -31.33 0.17 -32.22
N ASP A 44 -30.71 -0.20 -31.10
CA ASP A 44 -29.28 -0.02 -30.82
C ASP A 44 -28.43 -0.84 -31.80
N ARG A 45 -28.85 -2.08 -32.09
CA ARG A 45 -28.21 -2.96 -33.07
C ARG A 45 -28.21 -2.37 -34.47
N LYS A 46 -29.32 -1.79 -34.93
CA LYS A 46 -29.41 -1.12 -36.23
C LYS A 46 -28.47 0.07 -36.36
N VAL A 47 -28.16 0.76 -35.25
CA VAL A 47 -27.15 1.83 -35.25
C VAL A 47 -25.77 1.25 -35.53
N LEU A 48 -25.38 0.16 -34.87
CA LEU A 48 -24.11 -0.53 -35.12
C LEU A 48 -24.01 -1.09 -36.55
N GLU A 49 -25.08 -1.72 -37.05
CA GLU A 49 -25.14 -2.25 -38.42
C GLU A 49 -24.97 -1.15 -39.47
N ARG A 50 -25.67 -0.01 -39.29
CA ARG A 50 -25.52 1.14 -40.16
C ARG A 50 -24.12 1.73 -40.09
N TYR A 51 -23.62 1.95 -38.88
CA TYR A 51 -22.29 2.52 -38.66
C TYR A 51 -21.21 1.65 -39.33
N ALA A 52 -21.25 0.33 -39.14
CA ALA A 52 -20.28 -0.59 -39.74
C ALA A 52 -20.34 -0.65 -41.28
N ALA A 53 -21.52 -0.41 -41.86
CA ALA A 53 -21.67 -0.31 -43.31
C ALA A 53 -21.16 1.02 -43.90
N GLU A 54 -21.24 2.10 -43.12
CA GLU A 54 -20.91 3.47 -43.57
C GLU A 54 -19.44 3.87 -43.30
N HIS A 55 -18.78 3.25 -42.31
CA HIS A 55 -17.45 3.65 -41.85
C HIS A 55 -16.39 2.58 -42.16
N PRO A 56 -15.25 2.96 -42.77
CA PRO A 56 -14.18 2.02 -43.05
C PRO A 56 -13.44 1.61 -41.77
N ALA A 57 -12.86 0.41 -41.78
CA ALA A 57 -11.88 0.01 -40.79
C ALA A 57 -10.55 0.74 -40.98
N GLU A 58 -9.91 1.09 -39.87
CA GLU A 58 -8.50 1.46 -39.79
C GLU A 58 -7.63 0.19 -39.73
N ALA A 59 -7.78 -0.65 -40.75
CA ALA A 59 -7.08 -1.93 -40.90
C ALA A 59 -6.77 -2.21 -42.37
N ALA A 60 -5.92 -3.21 -42.62
CA ALA A 60 -5.48 -3.61 -43.96
C ALA A 60 -6.64 -3.96 -44.89
N ASN A 61 -7.69 -4.61 -44.39
CA ASN A 61 -8.86 -5.01 -45.17
C ASN A 61 -9.86 -3.86 -45.43
N LYS A 62 -9.72 -2.70 -44.78
CA LYS A 62 -10.63 -1.53 -44.83
C LYS A 62 -12.11 -1.80 -44.50
N GLU A 63 -12.49 -3.03 -44.21
CA GLU A 63 -13.84 -3.46 -43.86
C GLU A 63 -14.00 -3.57 -42.34
N LEU A 64 -14.90 -2.76 -41.77
CA LEU A 64 -15.22 -2.80 -40.35
C LEU A 64 -16.16 -3.96 -40.06
N LYS A 65 -15.64 -5.00 -39.39
CA LYS A 65 -16.46 -6.17 -39.07
C LYS A 65 -17.43 -5.86 -37.95
N LEU A 66 -18.63 -6.44 -38.01
CA LEU A 66 -19.60 -6.44 -36.93
C LEU A 66 -19.91 -7.89 -36.54
N LEU A 67 -19.52 -8.28 -35.32
CA LEU A 67 -19.64 -9.65 -34.82
C LEU A 67 -20.67 -9.75 -33.70
N SER A 68 -21.39 -10.87 -33.62
CA SER A 68 -22.03 -11.22 -32.36
C SER A 68 -20.97 -11.53 -31.30
N LEU A 69 -21.32 -11.39 -30.02
CA LEU A 69 -20.42 -11.74 -28.92
C LEU A 69 -19.91 -13.19 -29.05
N GLN A 70 -20.74 -14.12 -29.49
CA GLN A 70 -20.32 -15.51 -29.71
C GLN A 70 -19.27 -15.65 -30.82
N GLN A 71 -19.42 -14.92 -31.93
CA GLN A 71 -18.43 -14.88 -33.00
C GLN A 71 -17.11 -14.28 -32.52
N PHE A 72 -17.18 -13.17 -31.77
CA PHE A 72 -15.99 -12.56 -31.16
C PHE A 72 -15.30 -13.51 -30.18
N LEU A 73 -16.03 -14.20 -29.30
CA LEU A 73 -15.47 -15.16 -28.35
C LEU A 73 -14.84 -16.38 -29.04
N SER A 74 -15.40 -16.83 -30.16
CA SER A 74 -14.76 -17.84 -31.00
C SER A 74 -13.40 -17.35 -31.53
N LYS A 75 -13.36 -16.12 -32.06
CA LYS A 75 -12.12 -15.48 -32.51
C LYS A 75 -11.13 -15.29 -31.37
N PHE A 76 -11.59 -14.83 -30.21
CA PHE A 76 -10.78 -14.67 -29.00
C PHE A 76 -10.12 -16.00 -28.62
N PHE A 77 -10.87 -17.10 -28.58
CA PHE A 77 -10.33 -18.41 -28.24
C PHE A 77 -9.26 -18.86 -29.25
N GLN A 78 -9.51 -18.69 -30.55
CA GLN A 78 -8.55 -19.04 -31.59
C GLN A 78 -7.28 -18.18 -31.52
N ALA A 79 -7.40 -16.86 -31.35
CA ALA A 79 -6.25 -15.97 -31.30
C ALA A 79 -5.47 -16.09 -29.98
N VAL A 80 -6.14 -15.92 -28.84
CA VAL A 80 -5.52 -15.74 -27.52
C VAL A 80 -5.10 -17.06 -26.90
N TYR A 81 -5.93 -18.10 -27.02
CA TYR A 81 -5.63 -19.41 -26.43
C TYR A 81 -4.84 -20.28 -27.42
N LYS A 82 -5.43 -20.61 -28.58
CA LYS A 82 -4.80 -21.52 -29.56
C LYS A 82 -3.59 -20.90 -30.25
N GLY A 83 -3.71 -19.66 -30.71
CA GLY A 83 -2.62 -18.90 -31.33
C GLY A 83 -1.64 -18.26 -30.33
N ARG A 84 -1.87 -18.43 -29.02
CA ARG A 84 -1.08 -17.82 -27.93
C ARG A 84 -0.82 -16.31 -28.09
N CYS A 85 -1.72 -15.59 -28.75
CA CYS A 85 -1.57 -14.14 -28.97
C CYS A 85 -1.58 -13.37 -27.65
N LEU A 86 -0.81 -12.28 -27.62
CA LEU A 86 -0.87 -11.28 -26.56
C LEU A 86 -2.25 -10.61 -26.56
N LEU A 87 -2.98 -10.74 -25.45
CA LEU A 87 -4.24 -10.05 -25.20
C LEU A 87 -3.97 -8.77 -24.42
N VAL A 88 -4.45 -7.64 -24.92
CA VAL A 88 -4.13 -6.31 -24.38
C VAL A 88 -5.42 -5.56 -24.03
N GLY A 89 -5.40 -4.87 -22.88
CA GLY A 89 -6.44 -3.92 -22.47
C GLY A 89 -5.94 -2.98 -21.36
N PHE A 90 -6.67 -1.89 -21.10
CA PHE A 90 -6.33 -0.89 -20.06
C PHE A 90 -7.06 -1.12 -18.72
N ASN A 91 -7.98 -2.09 -18.64
CA ASN A 91 -8.59 -2.57 -17.40
C ASN A 91 -9.16 -3.99 -17.58
N LEU A 92 -8.30 -4.92 -18.03
CA LEU A 92 -8.73 -6.26 -18.48
C LEU A 92 -9.67 -7.00 -17.51
N PRO A 93 -9.52 -6.95 -16.16
CA PRO A 93 -10.49 -7.57 -15.27
C PRO A 93 -11.93 -7.12 -15.50
N PHE A 94 -12.13 -5.82 -15.72
CA PHE A 94 -13.45 -5.25 -15.99
C PHE A 94 -13.98 -5.74 -17.35
N ASP A 95 -13.20 -5.58 -18.42
CA ASP A 95 -13.62 -5.93 -19.79
C ASP A 95 -13.93 -7.42 -19.94
N LEU A 96 -13.10 -8.28 -19.34
CA LEU A 96 -13.31 -9.73 -19.34
C LEU A 96 -14.59 -10.13 -18.60
N ALA A 97 -14.98 -9.40 -17.55
CA ALA A 97 -16.24 -9.64 -16.87
C ALA A 97 -17.44 -9.24 -17.73
N ARG A 98 -17.32 -8.22 -18.59
CA ARG A 98 -18.42 -7.81 -19.50
C ARG A 98 -18.73 -8.80 -20.60
N ILE A 99 -17.73 -9.52 -21.09
CA ILE A 99 -17.89 -10.56 -22.12
C ILE A 99 -18.10 -11.97 -21.55
N SER A 100 -18.17 -12.11 -20.22
CA SER A 100 -18.42 -13.38 -19.54
C SER A 100 -19.91 -13.72 -19.51
N ARG A 101 -20.23 -15.02 -19.42
CA ARG A 101 -21.60 -15.53 -19.25
C ARG A 101 -21.96 -15.88 -17.82
N ASP A 102 -20.94 -16.13 -16.99
CA ASP A 102 -21.07 -16.40 -15.56
C ASP A 102 -19.77 -16.05 -14.82
N ALA A 103 -19.86 -16.00 -13.49
CA ALA A 103 -18.71 -15.88 -12.61
C ALA A 103 -18.89 -16.73 -11.36
N THR A 104 -17.85 -17.45 -10.97
CA THR A 104 -17.82 -18.28 -9.76
C THR A 104 -16.57 -17.98 -8.93
N ALA A 105 -16.50 -18.48 -7.70
CA ALA A 105 -15.29 -18.36 -6.89
C ALA A 105 -14.15 -19.18 -7.49
N ALA A 106 -12.99 -18.56 -7.68
CA ALA A 106 -11.81 -19.24 -8.21
C ALA A 106 -11.09 -20.06 -7.12
N ARG A 107 -10.30 -21.04 -7.58
CA ARG A 107 -9.53 -21.99 -6.75
C ARG A 107 -8.04 -21.96 -7.09
N GLY A 108 -7.22 -22.58 -6.24
CA GLY A 108 -5.78 -22.72 -6.46
C GLY A 108 -5.07 -21.36 -6.56
N ARG A 109 -4.30 -21.13 -7.63
CA ARG A 109 -3.54 -19.88 -7.86
C ARG A 109 -4.40 -18.60 -7.76
N PHE A 110 -5.69 -18.71 -8.07
CA PHE A 110 -6.63 -17.57 -8.07
C PHE A 110 -7.58 -17.60 -6.87
N ALA A 111 -7.32 -18.41 -5.83
CA ALA A 111 -8.14 -18.49 -4.63
C ALA A 111 -8.33 -17.10 -3.98
N GLY A 112 -9.57 -16.80 -3.59
CA GLY A 112 -10.03 -15.47 -3.17
C GLY A 112 -10.48 -14.55 -4.32
N GLY A 113 -10.30 -14.97 -5.57
CA GLY A 113 -10.72 -14.24 -6.78
C GLY A 113 -11.89 -14.88 -7.52
N PHE A 114 -12.13 -14.43 -8.75
CA PHE A 114 -13.21 -14.89 -9.63
C PHE A 114 -12.71 -15.83 -10.73
N SER A 115 -13.55 -16.79 -11.11
CA SER A 115 -13.40 -17.61 -12.30
C SER A 115 -14.52 -17.28 -13.28
N LEU A 116 -14.19 -16.61 -14.38
CA LEU A 116 -15.10 -16.15 -15.41
C LEU A 116 -15.28 -17.23 -16.47
N GLY A 117 -16.53 -17.64 -16.73
CA GLY A 117 -16.86 -18.51 -17.85
C GLY A 117 -17.20 -17.65 -19.04
N LEU A 118 -16.50 -17.87 -20.16
CA LEU A 118 -16.75 -17.14 -21.40
C LEU A 118 -17.50 -17.99 -22.42
N TRP A 119 -17.43 -19.31 -22.30
CA TRP A 119 -17.77 -20.22 -23.40
C TRP A 119 -19.07 -20.96 -23.15
N SER A 120 -19.84 -21.14 -24.22
CA SER A 120 -21.06 -21.91 -24.22
C SER A 120 -21.27 -22.66 -25.51
N TYR A 121 -22.09 -23.70 -25.44
CA TYR A 121 -22.67 -24.35 -26.60
C TYR A 121 -24.15 -24.63 -26.33
N ILE A 122 -24.93 -24.75 -27.39
CA ILE A 122 -26.35 -25.12 -27.32
C ILE A 122 -26.41 -26.64 -27.50
N ASP A 123 -27.04 -27.34 -26.56
CA ASP A 123 -27.26 -28.79 -26.66
C ASP A 123 -28.40 -29.12 -27.65
N GLU A 124 -28.61 -30.41 -27.92
CA GLU A 124 -29.67 -30.88 -28.83
C GLU A 124 -31.09 -30.49 -28.37
N SER A 125 -31.25 -30.15 -27.09
CA SER A 125 -32.52 -29.71 -26.47
C SER A 125 -32.69 -28.19 -26.47
N GLY A 126 -31.75 -27.44 -27.05
CA GLY A 126 -31.79 -25.97 -27.11
C GLY A 126 -31.31 -25.27 -25.83
N ASN A 127 -30.77 -25.99 -24.86
CA ASN A 127 -30.24 -25.41 -23.62
C ASN A 127 -28.80 -24.94 -23.81
N GLU A 128 -28.49 -23.76 -23.30
CA GLU A 128 -27.14 -23.20 -23.37
C GLU A 128 -26.26 -23.71 -22.21
N LEU A 129 -25.37 -24.67 -22.47
CA LEU A 129 -24.50 -25.31 -21.48
C LEU A 129 -23.06 -24.75 -21.49
N GLU A 130 -22.33 -24.92 -20.38
CA GLU A 130 -20.92 -24.54 -20.27
C GLU A 130 -20.03 -25.44 -21.13
N ASP A 131 -19.15 -24.83 -21.94
CA ASP A 131 -18.12 -25.59 -22.66
C ASP A 131 -16.90 -25.85 -21.77
N ARG A 132 -16.91 -27.00 -21.09
CA ARG A 132 -15.83 -27.47 -20.20
C ARG A 132 -14.55 -27.86 -20.93
N PHE A 133 -14.58 -27.98 -22.26
CA PHE A 133 -13.40 -28.20 -23.08
C PHE A 133 -12.69 -26.89 -23.40
N ARG A 134 -13.20 -25.73 -22.97
CA ARG A 134 -12.49 -24.45 -23.07
C ARG A 134 -12.20 -23.89 -21.67
N PRO A 135 -11.06 -23.19 -21.48
CA PRO A 135 -10.61 -22.81 -20.15
C PRO A 135 -11.35 -21.57 -19.63
N ARG A 136 -11.82 -21.59 -18.39
CA ARG A 136 -12.29 -20.35 -17.73
C ARG A 136 -11.13 -19.38 -17.51
N VAL A 137 -11.40 -18.09 -17.31
CA VAL A 137 -10.39 -17.09 -16.95
C VAL A 137 -10.42 -16.85 -15.44
N GLY A 138 -9.32 -17.13 -14.75
CA GLY A 138 -9.16 -16.84 -13.34
C GLY A 138 -8.59 -15.43 -13.14
N ILE A 139 -9.17 -14.66 -12.24
CA ILE A 139 -8.72 -13.30 -11.88
C ILE A 139 -8.73 -13.14 -10.36
N LYS A 140 -7.58 -12.77 -9.78
CA LYS A 140 -7.44 -12.43 -8.36
C LYS A 140 -6.95 -11.00 -8.24
N HIS A 141 -7.81 -10.11 -7.74
CA HIS A 141 -7.45 -8.73 -7.40
C HIS A 141 -6.41 -8.73 -6.27
N ILE A 142 -5.38 -7.89 -6.39
CA ILE A 142 -4.39 -7.65 -5.33
C ILE A 142 -4.62 -6.25 -4.76
N ASP A 143 -4.65 -5.24 -5.61
CA ASP A 143 -4.94 -3.83 -5.31
C ASP A 143 -5.39 -3.11 -6.58
N GLY A 144 -5.75 -1.83 -6.50
CA GLY A 144 -6.26 -1.03 -7.62
C GLY A 144 -5.30 -0.88 -8.81
N LYS A 145 -4.06 -1.41 -8.74
CA LYS A 145 -3.06 -1.39 -9.81
C LYS A 145 -2.69 -2.79 -10.31
N ARG A 146 -3.01 -3.86 -9.57
CA ARG A 146 -2.50 -5.22 -9.79
C ARG A 146 -3.59 -6.29 -9.66
N ALA A 147 -3.64 -7.20 -10.64
CA ALA A 147 -4.43 -8.43 -10.55
C ALA A 147 -3.66 -9.61 -11.17
N LEU A 148 -3.70 -10.77 -10.52
CA LEU A 148 -3.31 -12.02 -11.17
C LEU A 148 -4.41 -12.42 -12.15
N LYS A 149 -4.02 -12.80 -13.36
CA LYS A 149 -4.95 -13.19 -14.41
C LYS A 149 -4.37 -14.29 -15.28
N GLY A 150 -5.24 -15.18 -15.74
CA GLY A 150 -4.86 -16.20 -16.70
C GLY A 150 -5.89 -17.31 -16.85
N PHE A 151 -5.70 -18.13 -17.87
CA PHE A 151 -6.54 -19.30 -18.10
C PHE A 151 -6.42 -20.34 -16.98
N THR A 152 -7.54 -20.98 -16.69
CA THR A 152 -7.65 -22.14 -15.81
C THR A 152 -7.41 -23.44 -16.59
N ALA A 153 -7.43 -24.59 -15.91
CA ALA A 153 -7.37 -25.88 -16.60
C ALA A 153 -8.68 -26.13 -17.37
N ARG A 154 -8.60 -26.93 -18.45
CA ARG A 154 -9.77 -27.37 -19.25
C ARG A 154 -9.74 -28.89 -19.42
N ASN A 155 -10.90 -29.48 -19.74
CA ASN A 155 -10.98 -30.90 -20.06
C ASN A 155 -10.45 -31.15 -21.48
N GLY A 156 -9.78 -32.30 -21.69
CA GLY A 156 -9.32 -32.72 -23.02
C GLY A 156 -8.33 -31.74 -23.67
N CYS A 157 -7.26 -31.38 -22.96
CA CYS A 157 -6.20 -30.55 -23.56
C CYS A 157 -5.52 -31.26 -24.72
N ASP A 158 -5.42 -30.57 -25.85
CA ASP A 158 -4.57 -30.96 -26.98
C ASP A 158 -3.10 -30.97 -26.52
N LEU A 159 -2.29 -31.87 -27.07
CA LEU A 159 -0.86 -31.96 -26.73
C LEU A 159 -0.11 -30.65 -26.94
N SER A 160 -0.46 -29.87 -27.97
CA SER A 160 0.12 -28.56 -28.25
C SER A 160 -0.11 -27.52 -27.12
N ASP A 161 -1.19 -27.67 -26.36
CA ASP A 161 -1.53 -26.75 -25.28
C ASP A 161 -0.76 -27.08 -23.98
N LEU A 162 -0.16 -28.26 -23.94
CA LEU A 162 0.67 -28.75 -22.83
C LEU A 162 2.16 -28.38 -23.01
N ILE A 163 2.55 -27.76 -24.13
CA ILE A 163 3.93 -27.33 -24.38
C ILE A 163 4.19 -26.00 -23.65
N PRO A 164 5.17 -25.91 -22.74
CA PRO A 164 5.50 -24.64 -22.08
C PRO A 164 5.97 -23.55 -23.04
N ASP A 165 5.67 -22.28 -22.71
CA ASP A 165 6.23 -21.15 -23.45
C ASP A 165 7.77 -21.15 -23.34
N GLY A 166 8.46 -21.11 -24.48
CA GLY A 166 9.92 -21.17 -24.52
C GLY A 166 10.50 -22.56 -24.22
N SER A 167 9.69 -23.63 -24.27
CA SER A 167 10.19 -25.00 -24.14
C SER A 167 11.32 -25.25 -25.16
N PRO A 168 12.53 -25.64 -24.71
CA PRO A 168 13.64 -25.90 -25.62
C PRO A 168 13.44 -27.19 -26.43
N THR A 169 12.68 -28.15 -25.90
CA THR A 169 12.39 -29.41 -26.58
C THR A 169 11.15 -29.32 -27.48
N GLY A 170 10.24 -28.39 -27.17
CA GLY A 170 8.94 -28.29 -27.83
C GLY A 170 7.96 -29.41 -27.43
N ASP A 171 8.30 -30.19 -26.40
CA ASP A 171 7.48 -31.32 -25.98
C ASP A 171 6.38 -30.92 -24.99
N PRO A 172 5.23 -31.64 -25.00
CA PRO A 172 4.21 -31.53 -23.97
C PRO A 172 4.76 -31.88 -22.58
N GLU A 173 4.43 -31.06 -21.57
CA GLU A 173 4.74 -31.34 -20.16
C GLU A 173 3.47 -31.71 -19.38
N GLU A 174 3.52 -32.85 -18.67
CA GLU A 174 2.40 -33.31 -17.85
C GLU A 174 2.06 -32.30 -16.75
N GLY A 175 0.78 -31.94 -16.65
CA GLY A 175 0.30 -30.97 -15.66
C GLY A 175 0.54 -29.50 -16.02
N TYR A 176 1.24 -29.20 -17.13
CA TYR A 176 1.37 -27.83 -17.63
C TYR A 176 0.00 -27.24 -17.97
N LYS A 177 -0.15 -25.95 -17.67
CA LYS A 177 -1.37 -25.19 -17.91
C LYS A 177 -0.97 -23.88 -18.56
N PHE A 178 -1.19 -23.76 -19.87
CA PHE A 178 -1.02 -22.48 -20.55
C PHE A 178 -1.91 -21.42 -19.90
N ARG A 179 -1.29 -20.36 -19.38
CA ARG A 179 -2.00 -19.30 -18.64
C ARG A 179 -2.45 -18.14 -19.51
N GLY A 180 -2.10 -18.13 -20.79
CA GLY A 180 -2.38 -17.01 -21.68
C GLY A 180 -1.42 -15.84 -21.46
N HIS A 181 -1.38 -14.97 -22.47
CA HIS A 181 -0.56 -13.76 -22.46
C HIS A 181 -1.45 -12.54 -22.21
N PHE A 182 -1.92 -12.37 -20.97
CA PHE A 182 -2.80 -11.26 -20.57
C PHE A 182 -1.97 -10.05 -20.15
N LEU A 183 -1.97 -8.98 -20.94
CA LEU A 183 -1.26 -7.73 -20.68
C LEU A 183 -2.21 -6.61 -20.26
N ASP A 184 -2.18 -6.24 -18.97
CA ASP A 184 -2.78 -4.97 -18.52
C ASP A 184 -1.81 -3.83 -18.79
N LEU A 185 -2.23 -2.84 -19.56
CA LEU A 185 -1.42 -1.65 -19.76
C LEU A 185 -1.38 -0.78 -18.51
N ARG A 186 -2.45 -0.77 -17.69
CA ARG A 186 -2.47 -0.05 -16.42
C ARG A 186 -1.43 -0.62 -15.45
N THR A 187 -1.36 -1.95 -15.34
CA THR A 187 -0.36 -2.63 -14.51
C THR A 187 1.05 -2.48 -15.06
N LEU A 188 1.27 -2.61 -16.38
CA LEU A 188 2.60 -2.47 -16.98
C LEU A 188 3.13 -1.03 -16.84
N ALA A 189 2.29 -0.02 -17.08
CA ALA A 189 2.65 1.38 -16.86
C ALA A 189 3.00 1.67 -15.40
N PHE A 190 2.26 1.08 -14.45
CA PHE A 190 2.61 1.11 -13.04
C PHE A 190 3.94 0.41 -12.75
N ALA A 191 4.18 -0.77 -13.33
CA ALA A 191 5.42 -1.50 -13.13
C ALA A 191 6.65 -0.70 -13.58
N LEU A 192 6.54 0.05 -14.68
CA LEU A 192 7.63 0.84 -15.25
C LEU A 192 7.83 2.19 -14.53
N THR A 193 6.80 2.77 -13.92
CA THR A 193 6.86 4.17 -13.42
C THR A 193 6.53 4.36 -11.94
N ASP A 194 6.02 3.33 -11.26
CA ASP A 194 5.47 3.39 -9.89
C ASP A 194 4.27 4.35 -9.72
N ARG A 195 3.62 4.74 -10.83
CA ARG A 195 2.44 5.61 -10.83
C ARG A 195 1.20 4.89 -11.37
N GLY A 196 0.05 5.15 -10.75
CA GLY A 196 -1.24 4.77 -11.31
C GLY A 196 -1.66 5.76 -12.39
N TYR A 197 -2.25 5.28 -13.48
CA TYR A 197 -2.70 6.11 -14.59
C TYR A 197 -4.15 5.79 -14.97
N SER A 198 -4.88 6.82 -15.43
CA SER A 198 -5.99 6.65 -16.37
C SER A 198 -5.43 6.41 -17.78
N LEU A 199 -6.26 5.95 -18.73
CA LEU A 199 -5.81 5.74 -20.13
C LEU A 199 -5.30 7.05 -20.73
N ALA A 200 -6.03 8.16 -20.50
CA ALA A 200 -5.65 9.48 -20.97
C ALA A 200 -4.29 9.93 -20.40
N ASP A 201 -4.09 9.79 -19.09
CA ASP A 201 -2.83 10.19 -18.45
C ASP A 201 -1.65 9.32 -18.88
N ALA A 202 -1.88 8.02 -19.09
CA ALA A 202 -0.86 7.12 -19.63
C ALA A 202 -0.49 7.51 -21.08
N CYS A 203 -1.48 7.75 -21.94
CA CYS A 203 -1.23 8.21 -23.31
C CYS A 203 -0.41 9.50 -23.34
N LYS A 204 -0.74 10.46 -22.48
CA LYS A 204 0.03 11.70 -22.31
C LYS A 204 1.45 11.44 -21.80
N ALA A 205 1.61 10.58 -20.80
CA ALA A 205 2.91 10.28 -20.19
C ALA A 205 3.87 9.55 -21.14
N PHE A 206 3.34 8.73 -22.06
CA PHE A 206 4.12 7.94 -23.02
C PHE A 206 4.15 8.53 -24.43
N GLU A 207 3.59 9.72 -24.63
CA GLU A 207 3.55 10.44 -25.91
C GLU A 207 2.93 9.58 -27.01
N VAL A 208 1.76 9.02 -26.69
CA VAL A 208 0.91 8.30 -27.65
C VAL A 208 0.35 9.32 -28.64
N GLU A 209 0.45 9.02 -29.93
CA GLU A 209 0.07 9.92 -31.03
C GLU A 209 -1.43 10.17 -30.98
N HIS A 210 -2.17 9.07 -30.87
CA HIS A 210 -3.60 9.08 -30.80
C HIS A 210 -4.03 8.79 -29.34
N GLY A 211 -4.07 9.81 -28.48
CA GLY A 211 -4.58 9.71 -27.09
C GLY A 211 -6.11 9.69 -26.95
N LYS A 212 -6.63 9.31 -25.77
CA LYS A 212 -8.08 9.28 -25.48
C LYS A 212 -8.77 10.64 -25.70
N GLN A 213 -9.96 10.63 -26.28
CA GLN A 213 -10.82 11.82 -26.45
C GLN A 213 -11.91 11.85 -25.36
N HIS A 214 -12.44 13.03 -25.02
CA HIS A 214 -13.58 13.15 -24.12
C HIS A 214 -14.89 13.00 -24.90
N ALA A 215 -15.79 12.12 -24.45
CA ALA A 215 -17.17 12.05 -24.92
C ALA A 215 -18.11 12.63 -23.85
N GLU A 216 -19.10 13.44 -24.26
CA GLU A 216 -20.09 14.06 -23.35
C GLU A 216 -21.28 13.14 -23.03
N HIS A 217 -21.41 12.00 -23.73
CA HIS A 217 -22.59 11.12 -23.64
C HIS A 217 -22.18 9.66 -23.43
N ASN A 218 -22.44 9.14 -22.22
CA ASN A 218 -22.21 7.74 -21.87
C ASN A 218 -23.55 7.00 -21.75
N GLY A 219 -23.71 5.87 -22.45
CA GLY A 219 -24.80 4.90 -22.21
C GLY A 219 -25.88 4.75 -23.30
N GLU A 220 -25.91 5.60 -24.32
CA GLU A 220 -26.72 5.43 -25.54
C GLU A 220 -25.80 5.21 -26.75
N ILE A 221 -26.15 4.27 -27.65
CA ILE A 221 -25.31 3.98 -28.82
C ILE A 221 -25.53 5.06 -29.89
N THR A 222 -24.57 5.97 -30.01
CA THR A 222 -24.49 6.98 -31.08
C THR A 222 -23.22 6.77 -31.91
N SER A 223 -23.14 7.37 -33.10
CA SER A 223 -21.93 7.32 -33.93
C SER A 223 -20.71 7.87 -33.19
N GLU A 224 -20.87 8.97 -32.44
CA GLU A 224 -19.81 9.59 -31.64
C GLU A 224 -19.32 8.67 -30.53
N TYR A 225 -20.22 7.90 -29.92
CA TYR A 225 -19.84 6.93 -28.88
C TYR A 225 -19.11 5.72 -29.47
N ILE A 226 -19.50 5.28 -30.67
CA ILE A 226 -18.78 4.22 -31.39
C ILE A 226 -17.39 4.71 -31.80
N ASP A 227 -17.27 5.93 -32.33
CA ASP A 227 -15.98 6.57 -32.65
C ASP A 227 -15.08 6.64 -31.41
N TYR A 228 -15.64 7.08 -30.28
CA TYR A 228 -14.94 7.12 -29.00
C TYR A 228 -14.39 5.75 -28.58
N ASN A 229 -15.20 4.68 -28.66
CA ASN A 229 -14.73 3.35 -28.26
C ASN A 229 -13.65 2.80 -29.21
N ARG A 230 -13.82 2.99 -30.53
CA ARG A 230 -12.78 2.65 -31.52
C ARG A 230 -11.48 3.41 -31.23
N ARG A 231 -11.62 4.69 -30.85
CA ARG A 231 -10.51 5.57 -30.52
C ARG A 231 -9.76 5.15 -29.26
N ASP A 232 -10.47 4.64 -28.25
CA ASP A 232 -9.89 4.08 -27.03
C ASP A 232 -9.13 2.78 -27.30
N VAL A 233 -9.64 1.92 -28.20
CA VAL A 233 -8.93 0.70 -28.62
C VAL A 233 -7.66 1.03 -29.42
N LEU A 234 -7.70 2.05 -30.29
CA LEU A 234 -6.51 2.56 -30.98
C LEU A 234 -5.48 3.10 -29.97
N ALA A 235 -5.92 3.97 -29.05
CA ALA A 235 -5.06 4.55 -28.02
C ALA A 235 -4.41 3.46 -27.15
N THR A 236 -5.18 2.41 -26.81
CA THR A 236 -4.69 1.24 -26.07
C THR A 236 -3.66 0.47 -26.88
N ALA A 237 -3.88 0.24 -28.18
CA ALA A 237 -2.92 -0.44 -29.04
C ALA A 237 -1.58 0.32 -29.14
N GLU A 238 -1.63 1.62 -29.42
CA GLU A 238 -0.42 2.45 -29.51
C GLU A 238 0.31 2.55 -28.17
N LEU A 239 -0.44 2.69 -27.07
CA LEU A 239 0.15 2.68 -25.74
C LEU A 239 0.84 1.35 -25.45
N ALA A 240 0.29 0.22 -25.89
CA ALA A 240 0.92 -1.08 -25.75
C ALA A 240 2.28 -1.12 -26.46
N GLU A 241 2.36 -0.60 -27.68
CA GLU A 241 3.62 -0.52 -28.43
C GLU A 241 4.65 0.36 -27.71
N LYS A 242 4.24 1.54 -27.21
CA LYS A 242 5.14 2.42 -26.45
C LYS A 242 5.64 1.76 -25.17
N LEU A 243 4.75 1.11 -24.41
CA LEU A 243 5.10 0.43 -23.15
C LEU A 243 5.98 -0.80 -23.37
N LEU A 244 5.70 -1.61 -24.39
CA LEU A 244 6.53 -2.76 -24.75
C LEU A 244 7.91 -2.32 -25.23
N THR A 245 7.98 -1.29 -26.06
CA THR A 245 9.26 -0.70 -26.50
C THR A 245 10.08 -0.20 -25.31
N GLU A 246 9.43 0.44 -24.34
CA GLU A 246 10.07 0.90 -23.11
C GLU A 246 10.52 -0.28 -22.24
N PHE A 247 9.70 -1.33 -22.13
CA PHE A 247 10.04 -2.56 -21.42
C PHE A 247 11.26 -3.27 -22.04
N ASP A 248 11.35 -3.36 -23.37
CA ASP A 248 12.45 -4.00 -24.12
C ASP A 248 13.80 -3.27 -24.00
N LYS A 249 13.82 -2.06 -23.42
CA LYS A 249 15.07 -1.39 -23.03
C LYS A 249 15.70 -2.07 -21.82
N HIS A 250 14.95 -2.77 -20.98
CA HIS A 250 15.48 -3.45 -19.80
C HIS A 250 16.14 -4.79 -20.19
N PRO A 251 17.41 -5.03 -19.83
CA PRO A 251 18.13 -6.25 -20.21
C PRO A 251 17.79 -7.42 -19.27
N ILE A 252 16.51 -7.80 -19.22
CA ILE A 252 15.99 -8.76 -18.26
C ILE A 252 15.20 -9.87 -18.95
N GLU A 253 15.28 -11.07 -18.38
CA GLU A 253 14.46 -12.21 -18.80
C GLU A 253 13.15 -12.21 -17.98
N LEU A 254 12.22 -11.33 -18.34
CA LEU A 254 10.90 -11.22 -17.73
C LEU A 254 9.85 -10.99 -18.82
N GLN A 255 8.78 -11.78 -18.82
CA GLN A 255 7.65 -11.51 -19.71
C GLN A 255 6.89 -10.25 -19.24
N PRO A 256 6.51 -9.33 -20.15
CA PRO A 256 5.73 -8.14 -19.80
C PRO A 256 4.44 -8.44 -19.04
N THR A 257 3.79 -9.57 -19.34
CA THR A 257 2.56 -10.06 -18.67
C THR A 257 2.79 -10.51 -17.22
N LYS A 258 4.05 -10.64 -16.80
CA LYS A 258 4.48 -10.98 -15.44
C LYS A 258 5.10 -9.78 -14.70
N ALA A 259 5.17 -8.61 -15.33
CA ALA A 259 5.64 -7.37 -14.71
C ALA A 259 4.48 -6.71 -13.95
N TYR A 260 4.25 -7.15 -12.71
CA TYR A 260 3.14 -6.66 -11.88
C TYR A 260 3.46 -5.38 -11.11
N SER A 261 4.74 -5.07 -10.93
CA SER A 261 5.19 -3.95 -10.10
C SER A 261 6.64 -3.58 -10.41
N PRO A 262 7.09 -2.40 -9.97
CA PRO A 262 8.52 -2.06 -9.94
C PRO A 262 9.42 -3.17 -9.40
N ALA A 263 9.00 -3.81 -8.31
CA ALA A 263 9.77 -4.88 -7.68
C ALA A 263 9.91 -6.12 -8.58
N SER A 264 8.96 -6.38 -9.48
CA SER A 264 9.05 -7.49 -10.44
C SER A 264 10.22 -7.26 -11.41
N ILE A 265 10.29 -6.05 -11.97
CA ILE A 265 11.39 -5.62 -12.85
C ILE A 265 12.70 -5.58 -12.06
N GLY A 266 12.69 -5.05 -10.85
CA GLY A 266 13.87 -4.99 -9.99
C GLY A 266 14.47 -6.36 -9.65
N LYS A 267 13.63 -7.33 -9.27
CA LYS A 267 14.07 -8.72 -9.04
C LYS A 267 14.66 -9.34 -10.31
N ALA A 268 14.10 -9.05 -11.48
CA ALA A 268 14.63 -9.54 -12.74
C ALA A 268 16.01 -8.93 -13.07
N HIS A 269 16.27 -7.67 -12.70
CA HIS A 269 17.61 -7.09 -12.81
C HIS A 269 18.62 -7.79 -11.88
N LEU A 270 18.23 -8.10 -10.63
CA LEU A 270 19.09 -8.87 -9.72
C LEU A 270 19.40 -10.28 -10.29
N GLN A 271 18.41 -10.94 -10.91
CA GLN A 271 18.63 -12.23 -11.58
C GLN A 271 19.57 -12.11 -12.77
N ALA A 272 19.40 -11.09 -13.62
CA ALA A 272 20.28 -10.82 -14.76
C ALA A 272 21.73 -10.54 -14.30
N MET A 273 21.91 -9.92 -13.13
CA MET A 273 23.20 -9.75 -12.46
C MET A 273 23.78 -11.05 -11.88
N GLY A 274 23.07 -12.17 -11.93
CA GLY A 274 23.46 -13.43 -11.29
C GLY A 274 23.28 -13.45 -9.76
N ILE A 275 22.55 -12.48 -9.20
CA ILE A 275 22.26 -12.40 -7.77
C ILE A 275 21.05 -13.30 -7.48
N ARG A 276 21.34 -14.50 -6.99
CA ARG A 276 20.33 -15.44 -6.50
C ARG A 276 19.77 -14.99 -5.14
N PRO A 277 18.50 -15.26 -4.84
CA PRO A 277 17.96 -15.05 -3.50
C PRO A 277 18.81 -15.69 -2.41
N ILE A 278 18.94 -15.02 -1.26
CA ILE A 278 19.86 -15.42 -0.20
C ILE A 278 19.50 -16.81 0.35
N LEU A 279 18.21 -17.07 0.59
CA LEU A 279 17.74 -18.35 1.12
C LEU A 279 17.74 -19.49 0.08
N GLU A 280 17.74 -19.17 -1.22
CA GLU A 280 17.99 -20.17 -2.28
C GLU A 280 19.49 -20.48 -2.40
N ARG A 281 20.35 -19.46 -2.21
CA ARG A 281 21.81 -19.58 -2.23
C ARG A 281 22.36 -20.33 -1.01
N GLN A 282 21.74 -20.14 0.15
CA GLN A 282 22.14 -20.71 1.45
C GLN A 282 20.89 -21.27 2.18
N PRO A 283 20.40 -22.45 1.76
CA PRO A 283 19.15 -23.04 2.29
C PRO A 283 19.25 -23.50 3.75
N ASP A 284 20.47 -23.69 4.26
CA ASP A 284 20.82 -24.07 5.63
C ASP A 284 21.00 -22.88 6.58
N PHE A 285 20.73 -21.64 6.13
CA PHE A 285 20.80 -20.45 6.97
C PHE A 285 19.90 -20.63 8.24
N PRO A 286 20.40 -20.35 9.46
CA PRO A 286 19.67 -20.71 10.66
C PRO A 286 18.40 -19.85 10.85
N LYS A 287 17.23 -20.51 10.74
CA LYS A 287 15.91 -19.85 10.70
C LYS A 287 15.57 -19.00 11.93
N LYS A 288 16.10 -19.34 13.11
CA LYS A 288 15.88 -18.54 14.34
C LYS A 288 16.32 -17.08 14.18
N TYR A 289 17.42 -16.81 13.48
CA TYR A 289 17.89 -15.44 13.24
C TYR A 289 17.01 -14.67 12.25
N LEU A 290 16.30 -15.38 11.36
CA LEU A 290 15.25 -14.77 10.53
C LEU A 290 14.07 -14.33 11.41
N GLY A 291 13.67 -15.16 12.38
CA GLY A 291 12.63 -14.83 13.37
C GLY A 291 12.99 -13.64 14.26
N PHE A 292 14.22 -13.62 14.80
CA PHE A 292 14.74 -12.51 15.60
C PHE A 292 14.74 -11.20 14.79
N ALA A 293 15.28 -11.23 13.57
CA ALA A 293 15.33 -10.06 12.71
C ALA A 293 13.94 -9.60 12.23
N GLN A 294 13.03 -10.53 11.94
CA GLN A 294 11.65 -10.19 11.56
C GLN A 294 10.90 -9.54 12.73
N SER A 295 11.16 -9.97 13.96
CA SER A 295 10.58 -9.35 15.16
C SER A 295 11.14 -7.94 15.42
N ALA A 296 12.36 -7.67 14.94
CA ALA A 296 13.02 -6.36 14.97
C ALA A 296 12.66 -5.45 13.77
N PHE A 297 11.79 -5.91 12.86
CA PHE A 297 11.44 -5.16 11.64
C PHE A 297 10.31 -4.15 11.90
N PHE A 298 10.62 -2.87 11.73
CA PHE A 298 9.67 -1.76 11.80
C PHE A 298 9.76 -0.88 10.55
N GLY A 299 8.67 -0.25 10.14
CA GLY A 299 8.66 0.67 9.00
C GLY A 299 9.30 2.04 9.29
N GLY A 300 9.11 3.00 8.38
CA GLY A 300 9.55 4.39 8.58
C GLY A 300 8.93 5.05 9.82
N ARG A 301 9.66 6.02 10.39
CA ARG A 301 9.17 6.86 11.50
C ARG A 301 8.33 8.00 10.92
N THR A 302 7.11 8.18 11.43
CA THR A 302 6.20 9.25 11.02
C THR A 302 5.49 9.80 12.24
N SER A 303 5.29 11.11 12.37
CA SER A 303 4.44 11.70 13.41
C SER A 303 4.22 13.19 13.20
N ALA A 304 3.15 13.72 13.81
CA ALA A 304 3.11 15.13 14.18
C ALA A 304 3.83 15.34 15.52
N HIS A 305 4.79 16.26 15.58
CA HIS A 305 5.44 16.67 16.83
C HIS A 305 4.80 17.94 17.40
N ILE A 306 4.32 18.83 16.53
CA ILE A 306 3.52 20.00 16.89
C ILE A 306 2.15 19.86 16.25
N ARG A 307 1.14 19.58 17.07
CA ARG A 307 -0.23 19.30 16.62
C ARG A 307 -1.08 20.57 16.61
N LYS A 308 -1.83 20.77 15.52
CA LYS A 308 -2.84 21.82 15.34
C LYS A 308 -2.37 23.25 15.64
N THR A 309 -1.05 23.49 15.61
CA THR A 309 -0.45 24.82 15.82
C THR A 309 0.42 25.15 14.61
N PRO A 310 0.04 26.15 13.79
CA PRO A 310 0.87 26.54 12.65
C PRO A 310 2.18 27.16 13.10
N VAL A 311 3.30 26.59 12.66
CA VAL A 311 4.66 27.06 13.01
C VAL A 311 5.50 27.34 11.78
N PRO A 312 6.40 28.35 11.81
CA PRO A 312 7.33 28.60 10.71
C PRO A 312 8.37 27.48 10.65
N VAL A 313 8.67 26.99 9.45
CA VAL A 313 9.57 25.86 9.26
C VAL A 313 10.57 26.08 8.13
N VAL A 314 11.64 25.29 8.17
CA VAL A 314 12.42 24.90 7.00
C VAL A 314 12.16 23.42 6.75
N TYR A 315 11.65 23.09 5.57
CA TYR A 315 11.33 21.71 5.19
C TYR A 315 12.57 21.01 4.62
N THR A 316 12.91 19.85 5.18
CA THR A 316 14.11 19.09 4.79
C THR A 316 13.77 17.65 4.45
N ASP A 317 14.55 17.05 3.55
CA ASP A 317 14.34 15.69 3.06
C ASP A 317 15.69 15.00 2.78
N PHE A 318 15.81 13.73 3.16
CA PHE A 318 17.00 12.94 2.90
C PHE A 318 17.00 12.34 1.50
N LEU A 319 18.02 12.71 0.71
CA LEU A 319 18.25 12.16 -0.61
C LEU A 319 18.32 10.63 -0.58
N SER A 320 17.30 9.99 -1.14
CA SER A 320 17.24 8.54 -1.32
C SER A 320 17.60 7.78 -0.03
N MET A 321 16.92 8.10 1.07
CA MET A 321 17.24 7.63 2.42
C MET A 321 17.64 6.15 2.49
N TYR A 322 16.82 5.23 1.96
CA TYR A 322 17.12 3.79 2.01
C TYR A 322 18.35 3.38 1.20
N PRO A 323 18.51 3.76 -0.08
CA PRO A 323 19.78 3.61 -0.79
C PRO A 323 20.99 4.18 -0.04
N THR A 324 20.88 5.41 0.50
CA THR A 324 21.98 6.09 1.20
C THR A 324 22.45 5.30 2.41
N VAL A 325 21.53 4.84 3.28
CA VAL A 325 21.92 4.05 4.46
C VAL A 325 22.40 2.65 4.09
N ASN A 326 21.87 2.06 3.01
CA ASN A 326 22.34 0.76 2.49
C ASN A 326 23.83 0.83 2.12
N ILE A 327 24.23 1.90 1.42
CA ILE A 327 25.62 2.13 1.02
C ILE A 327 26.50 2.46 2.24
N ASN A 328 26.06 3.35 3.13
CA ASN A 328 26.82 3.70 4.34
C ASN A 328 27.09 2.49 5.25
N MET A 329 26.12 1.58 5.36
CA MET A 329 26.28 0.33 6.11
C MET A 329 27.01 -0.79 5.35
N GLY A 330 27.31 -0.61 4.06
CA GLY A 330 27.94 -1.64 3.23
C GLY A 330 27.06 -2.86 2.96
N LEU A 331 25.73 -2.71 2.95
CA LEU A 331 24.82 -3.87 2.90
C LEU A 331 24.83 -4.63 1.57
N TRP A 332 25.29 -4.00 0.48
CA TRP A 332 25.49 -4.65 -0.82
C TRP A 332 26.46 -5.84 -0.77
N GLU A 333 27.40 -5.85 0.19
CA GLU A 333 28.30 -6.98 0.39
C GLU A 333 27.53 -8.26 0.74
N PHE A 334 26.43 -8.18 1.51
CA PHE A 334 25.60 -9.34 1.85
C PHE A 334 24.78 -9.84 0.65
N VAL A 335 24.33 -8.91 -0.19
CA VAL A 335 23.58 -9.22 -1.42
C VAL A 335 24.47 -10.02 -2.38
N THR A 336 25.72 -9.59 -2.55
CA THR A 336 26.69 -10.20 -3.48
C THR A 336 27.56 -11.30 -2.86
N ALA A 337 27.46 -11.52 -1.54
CA ALA A 337 28.25 -12.50 -0.82
C ALA A 337 28.11 -13.92 -1.39
N ARG A 338 29.11 -14.78 -1.16
CA ARG A 338 28.93 -16.22 -1.36
C ARG A 338 28.11 -16.82 -0.22
N GLU A 339 28.39 -16.39 0.99
CA GLU A 339 27.80 -16.92 2.24
C GLU A 339 27.60 -15.78 3.25
N ILE A 340 26.56 -15.88 4.07
CA ILE A 340 26.34 -15.01 5.23
C ILE A 340 26.46 -15.87 6.48
N THR A 341 27.35 -15.47 7.39
CA THR A 341 27.58 -16.16 8.66
C THR A 341 27.11 -15.31 9.83
N ILE A 342 26.78 -15.99 10.93
CA ILE A 342 26.35 -15.37 12.18
C ILE A 342 27.48 -15.43 13.19
N ASP A 343 27.84 -14.28 13.73
CA ASP A 343 28.65 -14.17 14.94
C ASP A 343 27.73 -13.94 16.13
N ALA A 344 27.57 -14.95 16.98
CA ALA A 344 26.68 -14.93 18.13
C ALA A 344 27.39 -14.57 19.46
N HIS A 345 28.66 -14.16 19.40
CA HIS A 345 29.47 -13.83 20.58
C HIS A 345 30.00 -12.40 20.52
N CYS A 346 29.14 -11.47 20.12
CA CYS A 346 29.49 -10.06 19.91
C CYS A 346 28.90 -9.12 20.96
N GLU A 347 28.33 -9.63 22.06
CA GLU A 347 27.70 -8.83 23.12
C GLU A 347 28.67 -7.80 23.70
N LYS A 348 29.86 -8.25 24.12
CA LYS A 348 30.87 -7.39 24.75
C LYS A 348 31.32 -6.28 23.80
N GLU A 349 31.65 -6.64 22.56
CA GLU A 349 32.05 -5.69 21.51
C GLU A 349 30.98 -4.63 21.29
N ILE A 350 29.70 -5.04 21.21
CA ILE A 350 28.59 -4.11 21.01
C ILE A 350 28.37 -3.23 22.25
N THR A 351 28.46 -3.78 23.46
CA THR A 351 28.37 -2.98 24.69
C THR A 351 29.49 -1.95 24.77
N ASP A 352 30.73 -2.33 24.47
CA ASP A 352 31.88 -1.42 24.44
C ASP A 352 31.67 -0.32 23.39
N PHE A 353 31.16 -0.67 22.20
CA PHE A 353 30.79 0.30 21.18
C PHE A 353 29.71 1.28 21.65
N LEU A 354 28.62 0.79 22.26
CA LEU A 354 27.52 1.64 22.74
C LEU A 354 27.92 2.54 23.92
N ASN A 355 28.88 2.13 24.75
CA ASN A 355 29.42 2.97 25.82
C ASN A 355 30.24 4.16 25.29
N CYS A 356 30.79 4.05 24.07
CA CYS A 356 31.64 5.08 23.46
C CYS A 356 30.95 5.87 22.34
N VAL A 357 29.84 5.38 21.79
CA VAL A 357 29.17 6.02 20.64
C VAL A 357 28.68 7.43 20.99
N SER A 358 28.83 8.35 20.06
CA SER A 358 28.35 9.74 20.17
C SER A 358 27.83 10.21 18.80
N ALA A 359 27.15 11.36 18.78
CA ALA A 359 26.67 11.93 17.53
C ALA A 359 27.81 12.21 16.53
N ASP A 360 28.98 12.67 17.01
CA ASP A 360 30.14 12.91 16.15
C ASP A 360 30.71 11.63 15.54
N HIS A 361 30.72 10.51 16.29
CA HIS A 361 31.09 9.21 15.73
C HIS A 361 30.15 8.80 14.59
N LEU A 362 28.87 9.17 14.64
CA LEU A 362 27.89 8.86 13.59
C LEU A 362 28.00 9.75 12.36
N PHE A 363 28.74 10.87 12.40
CA PHE A 363 29.11 11.64 11.22
C PHE A 363 30.38 11.08 10.53
N ASN A 364 30.97 10.01 11.05
CA ASN A 364 31.98 9.22 10.34
C ASN A 364 31.30 8.04 9.61
N PRO A 365 31.37 7.97 8.26
CA PRO A 365 30.79 6.87 7.48
C PRO A 365 31.27 5.48 7.89
N ASP A 366 32.52 5.32 8.35
CA ASP A 366 33.06 4.00 8.71
C ASP A 366 32.37 3.40 9.93
N THR A 367 31.81 4.24 10.81
CA THR A 367 31.01 3.79 11.96
C THR A 367 29.80 2.98 11.52
N TRP A 368 29.16 3.34 10.39
CA TRP A 368 27.93 2.73 9.92
C TRP A 368 28.11 1.27 9.47
N LYS A 369 29.30 0.90 8.98
CA LYS A 369 29.66 -0.48 8.60
C LYS A 369 29.61 -1.44 9.79
N ASN A 370 29.77 -0.93 11.00
CA ASN A 370 29.71 -1.70 12.24
C ASN A 370 28.29 -1.87 12.79
N LEU A 371 27.25 -1.39 12.08
CA LEU A 371 25.87 -1.43 12.56
C LEU A 371 25.07 -2.67 12.09
N ALA A 372 25.66 -3.56 11.28
CA ALA A 372 25.02 -4.79 10.78
C ALA A 372 24.87 -5.89 11.85
N ALA A 373 24.19 -5.57 12.94
CA ALA A 373 23.98 -6.43 14.10
C ALA A 373 22.59 -6.25 14.72
N PHE A 374 22.22 -7.17 15.59
CA PHE A 374 20.96 -7.20 16.33
C PHE A 374 21.26 -7.48 17.79
N VAL A 375 20.47 -6.86 18.67
CA VAL A 375 20.62 -6.96 20.12
C VAL A 375 19.28 -7.28 20.75
N GLN A 376 19.30 -8.17 21.73
CA GLN A 376 18.17 -8.44 22.60
C GLN A 376 18.35 -7.62 23.88
N ILE A 377 17.40 -6.76 24.19
CA ILE A 377 17.47 -5.86 25.34
C ILE A 377 16.26 -6.02 26.24
N ILE A 378 16.44 -5.78 27.54
CA ILE A 378 15.35 -5.57 28.50
C ILE A 378 15.12 -4.06 28.60
N PRO A 379 14.04 -3.51 28.01
CA PRO A 379 13.83 -2.07 27.98
C PRO A 379 13.56 -1.48 29.37
N ASP A 380 14.19 -0.34 29.68
CA ASP A 380 13.97 0.43 30.92
C ASP A 380 13.86 1.95 30.63
N GLY A 381 12.82 2.29 29.88
CA GLY A 381 12.58 3.66 29.41
C GLY A 381 13.44 4.07 28.22
N ASP A 382 14.02 3.09 27.53
CA ASP A 382 14.73 3.26 26.27
C ASP A 382 13.76 3.74 25.17
N ILE A 383 14.25 4.62 24.28
CA ILE A 383 13.44 5.14 23.18
C ILE A 383 13.57 4.19 21.99
N LEU A 384 12.57 3.33 21.80
CA LEU A 384 12.62 2.23 20.83
C LEU A 384 11.36 2.21 19.97
N PRO A 385 11.45 1.72 18.72
CA PRO A 385 10.27 1.47 17.92
C PRO A 385 9.44 0.33 18.53
N SER A 386 8.12 0.46 18.50
CA SER A 386 7.20 -0.61 18.88
C SER A 386 5.96 -0.58 18.01
N ARG A 387 5.39 -1.76 17.77
CA ARG A 387 4.10 -1.93 17.10
C ARG A 387 3.05 -2.26 18.14
N SER A 388 2.08 -1.37 18.32
CA SER A 388 1.05 -1.52 19.34
C SER A 388 -0.27 -0.86 18.91
N LYS A 389 -1.34 -1.17 19.64
CA LYS A 389 -2.65 -0.53 19.51
C LYS A 389 -2.69 0.72 20.36
N TYR A 390 -2.24 1.82 19.79
CA TYR A 390 -2.14 3.10 20.49
C TYR A 390 -3.49 3.80 20.70
N ALA A 391 -4.48 3.51 19.85
CA ALA A 391 -5.84 3.98 19.93
C ALA A 391 -6.82 2.81 20.13
N THR A 392 -7.62 2.86 21.19
CA THR A 392 -8.72 1.90 21.41
C THR A 392 -9.80 2.00 20.35
N ALA A 393 -10.02 3.21 19.80
CA ALA A 393 -11.08 3.46 18.82
C ALA A 393 -10.79 2.88 17.43
N SER A 394 -9.54 2.95 16.95
CA SER A 394 -9.17 2.35 15.65
C SER A 394 -8.76 0.89 15.79
N ASN A 395 -8.27 0.48 16.98
CA ASN A 395 -7.86 -0.89 17.27
C ASN A 395 -6.74 -1.43 16.32
N ASP A 396 -6.02 -0.52 15.64
CA ASP A 396 -5.01 -0.82 14.64
C ASP A 396 -3.61 -0.98 15.21
N TRP A 397 -2.80 -1.83 14.57
CA TRP A 397 -1.38 -1.98 14.88
C TRP A 397 -0.54 -0.87 14.25
N GLN A 398 -0.21 0.15 15.04
CA GLN A 398 0.58 1.29 14.60
C GLN A 398 2.02 1.19 15.12
N VAL A 399 2.96 1.73 14.34
CA VAL A 399 4.37 1.86 14.74
C VAL A 399 4.59 3.25 15.36
N GLY A 400 5.13 3.27 16.57
CA GLY A 400 5.57 4.48 17.27
C GLY A 400 6.97 4.30 17.86
N VAL A 401 7.70 5.41 18.06
CA VAL A 401 9.02 5.43 18.69
C VAL A 401 8.88 6.09 20.05
N ASN A 402 8.88 5.28 21.11
CA ASN A 402 8.39 5.66 22.44
C ASN A 402 9.31 5.13 23.55
N HIS A 403 9.12 5.60 24.78
CA HIS A 403 9.80 5.04 25.94
C HIS A 403 9.21 3.66 26.25
N ILE A 404 10.00 2.60 26.11
CA ILE A 404 9.54 1.22 26.32
C ILE A 404 10.06 0.71 27.66
N TYR A 405 9.17 0.06 28.42
CA TYR A 405 9.47 -0.55 29.71
C TYR A 405 9.07 -2.02 29.72
N SER A 406 9.98 -2.86 30.16
CA SER A 406 9.67 -4.23 30.56
C SER A 406 8.94 -4.26 31.91
N ASP A 407 8.23 -5.35 32.18
CA ASP A 407 7.76 -5.68 33.52
C ASP A 407 8.97 -5.98 34.45
N VAL A 408 8.88 -5.54 35.71
CA VAL A 408 9.93 -5.68 36.72
C VAL A 408 9.93 -7.09 37.33
N GLU A 409 8.75 -7.70 37.49
CA GLU A 409 8.58 -9.05 38.05
C GLU A 409 8.82 -10.13 36.98
N ASN A 410 8.45 -9.86 35.72
CA ASN A 410 8.63 -10.77 34.59
C ASN A 410 9.33 -10.09 33.42
N SER A 411 10.63 -9.80 33.59
CA SER A 411 11.39 -9.08 32.58
C SER A 411 11.39 -9.78 31.22
N THR A 412 10.95 -9.06 30.20
CA THR A 412 10.82 -9.55 28.83
C THR A 412 11.85 -8.85 27.94
N ALA A 413 12.71 -9.63 27.30
CA ALA A 413 13.73 -9.12 26.40
C ALA A 413 13.24 -9.16 24.94
N LEU A 414 13.46 -8.06 24.21
CA LEU A 414 13.02 -7.88 22.81
C LEU A 414 14.22 -7.67 21.90
N TRP A 415 14.11 -8.18 20.66
CA TRP A 415 15.12 -8.01 19.62
C TRP A 415 14.94 -6.69 18.88
N PHE A 416 16.04 -5.96 18.71
CA PHE A 416 16.13 -4.75 17.89
C PHE A 416 17.35 -4.82 16.97
N ALA A 417 17.24 -4.17 15.81
CA ALA A 417 18.40 -3.89 15.00
C ALA A 417 19.29 -2.85 15.72
N LEU A 418 20.60 -3.02 15.63
CA LEU A 418 21.56 -2.15 16.35
C LEU A 418 21.39 -0.64 16.06
N PRO A 419 21.04 -0.17 14.84
CA PRO A 419 20.84 1.27 14.62
C PRO A 419 19.71 1.89 15.48
N ASP A 420 18.65 1.15 15.80
CA ASP A 420 17.56 1.64 16.68
C ASP A 420 18.05 1.78 18.13
N VAL A 421 18.92 0.87 18.56
CA VAL A 421 19.53 0.94 19.89
C VAL A 421 20.54 2.09 19.98
N VAL A 422 21.34 2.29 18.94
CA VAL A 422 22.20 3.48 18.83
C VAL A 422 21.37 4.75 18.86
N ALA A 423 20.24 4.81 18.15
CA ALA A 423 19.35 5.97 18.19
C ALA A 423 18.83 6.24 19.62
N SER A 424 18.45 5.19 20.36
CA SER A 424 18.08 5.32 21.77
C SER A 424 19.22 5.87 22.62
N VAL A 425 20.45 5.37 22.45
CA VAL A 425 21.64 5.84 23.20
C VAL A 425 21.92 7.31 22.91
N ILE A 426 21.86 7.75 21.65
CA ILE A 426 22.11 9.15 21.27
C ILE A 426 21.07 10.11 21.84
N ILE A 427 19.80 9.70 21.89
CA ILE A 427 18.73 10.56 22.40
C ILE A 427 18.70 10.55 23.94
N THR A 428 18.89 9.39 24.57
CA THR A 428 18.72 9.24 26.03
C THR A 428 20.01 9.39 26.82
N GLY A 429 21.17 9.23 26.19
CA GLY A 429 22.48 9.16 26.86
C GLY A 429 22.70 7.88 27.69
N ARG A 430 21.84 6.86 27.55
CA ARG A 430 21.89 5.63 28.35
C ARG A 430 22.05 4.39 27.46
N VAL A 431 22.91 3.46 27.89
CA VAL A 431 23.09 2.16 27.25
C VAL A 431 22.09 1.16 27.85
N PRO A 432 21.24 0.50 27.03
CA PRO A 432 20.24 -0.43 27.53
C PRO A 432 20.86 -1.73 28.07
N LYS A 433 20.09 -2.47 28.88
CA LYS A 433 20.48 -3.78 29.38
C LYS A 433 20.42 -4.83 28.26
N ILE A 434 21.57 -5.17 27.69
CA ILE A 434 21.72 -6.21 26.66
C ILE A 434 21.76 -7.60 27.30
N VAL A 435 21.01 -8.54 26.73
CA VAL A 435 20.93 -9.95 27.17
C VAL A 435 21.59 -10.89 26.17
N ALA A 436 21.49 -10.60 24.88
CA ALA A 436 22.10 -11.37 23.81
C ALA A 436 22.35 -10.48 22.59
N ALA A 437 23.28 -10.87 21.72
CA ALA A 437 23.50 -10.16 20.46
C ALA A 437 23.95 -11.11 19.35
N PHE A 438 23.73 -10.71 18.10
CA PHE A 438 24.38 -11.36 16.97
C PHE A 438 24.71 -10.37 15.85
N ARG A 439 25.77 -10.66 15.12
CA ARG A 439 26.26 -9.85 13.99
C ARG A 439 26.25 -10.67 12.70
N LEU A 440 25.85 -10.04 11.61
CA LEU A 440 25.95 -10.63 10.27
C LEU A 440 27.37 -10.40 9.72
N LYS A 441 27.95 -11.44 9.10
CA LYS A 441 29.23 -11.33 8.39
C LYS A 441 29.12 -11.90 6.98
N ALA A 442 29.35 -11.07 5.96
CA ALA A 442 29.46 -11.49 4.57
C ALA A 442 30.81 -12.20 4.32
N LYS A 443 30.80 -13.34 3.64
CA LYS A 443 32.02 -14.11 3.30
C LYS A 443 32.13 -14.36 1.81
N GLY A 444 33.21 -13.84 1.21
CA GLY A 444 33.53 -13.99 -0.21
C GLY A 444 32.48 -13.38 -1.15
N LYS A 445 32.75 -13.37 -2.46
CA LYS A 445 31.78 -12.93 -3.48
C LYS A 445 31.23 -14.12 -4.27
N SER A 446 29.97 -14.04 -4.67
CA SER A 446 29.34 -15.03 -5.55
C SER A 446 30.06 -15.10 -6.90
N LYS A 447 30.36 -16.31 -7.39
CA LYS A 447 31.09 -16.51 -8.65
C LYS A 447 30.27 -16.20 -9.91
N GLY A 448 28.95 -16.32 -9.84
CA GLY A 448 28.04 -16.15 -10.98
C GLY A 448 27.60 -14.71 -11.25
N LEU A 449 28.28 -13.71 -10.67
CA LEU A 449 27.92 -12.30 -10.83
C LEU A 449 28.27 -11.80 -12.24
N ASN A 450 27.31 -11.16 -12.91
CA ASN A 450 27.43 -10.67 -14.28
C ASN A 450 27.16 -9.16 -14.37
N PRO A 451 27.91 -8.42 -15.20
CA PRO A 451 27.60 -7.02 -15.47
C PRO A 451 26.30 -6.91 -16.28
N ILE A 452 25.58 -5.79 -16.11
CA ILE A 452 24.37 -5.47 -16.87
C ILE A 452 24.42 -4.03 -17.38
N THR A 453 23.57 -3.70 -18.37
CA THR A 453 23.43 -2.33 -18.89
C THR A 453 22.00 -1.83 -18.72
N LEU A 454 21.73 -1.09 -17.65
CA LEU A 454 20.40 -0.55 -17.33
C LEU A 454 19.89 0.34 -18.46
N ARG A 455 18.68 0.02 -18.95
CA ARG A 455 18.04 0.66 -20.12
C ARG A 455 18.96 0.81 -21.34
N LYS A 456 19.95 -0.09 -21.50
CA LYS A 456 20.99 -0.06 -22.56
C LYS A 456 21.93 1.15 -22.52
N VAL A 457 21.91 1.94 -21.44
CA VAL A 457 22.74 3.15 -21.29
C VAL A 457 23.75 3.02 -20.16
N ILE A 458 23.33 2.60 -18.97
CA ILE A 458 24.17 2.64 -17.75
C ILE A 458 24.73 1.26 -17.46
N LYS A 459 26.05 1.09 -17.57
CA LYS A 459 26.74 -0.16 -17.21
C LYS A 459 26.92 -0.28 -15.71
N VAL A 460 26.57 -1.43 -15.15
CA VAL A 460 26.77 -1.76 -13.74
C VAL A 460 27.44 -3.12 -13.63
N ASP A 461 28.57 -3.18 -12.95
CA ASP A 461 29.25 -4.43 -12.62
C ASP A 461 29.10 -4.76 -11.13
N PRO A 462 28.22 -5.70 -10.74
CA PRO A 462 27.96 -6.03 -9.34
C PRO A 462 29.17 -6.66 -8.63
N ARG A 463 30.24 -7.02 -9.35
CA ARG A 463 31.49 -7.53 -8.75
C ARG A 463 32.30 -6.42 -8.08
N HIS A 464 32.18 -5.20 -8.59
CA HIS A 464 33.02 -4.06 -8.16
C HIS A 464 32.21 -2.84 -7.74
N GLN A 465 30.94 -2.77 -8.12
CA GLN A 465 30.07 -1.63 -7.90
C GLN A 465 28.83 -2.02 -7.10
N ASP A 466 28.33 -1.05 -6.33
CA ASP A 466 27.03 -1.12 -5.67
C ASP A 466 25.95 -0.59 -6.64
N LEU A 467 24.94 -1.41 -6.92
CA LEU A 467 23.85 -1.05 -7.83
C LEU A 467 23.13 0.22 -7.36
N PHE A 468 22.85 0.35 -6.07
CA PHE A 468 22.10 1.49 -5.53
C PHE A 468 22.92 2.78 -5.65
N LYS A 469 24.23 2.70 -5.37
CA LYS A 469 25.13 3.84 -5.55
C LYS A 469 25.13 4.33 -7.01
N VAL A 470 25.36 3.42 -7.96
CA VAL A 470 25.41 3.78 -9.39
C VAL A 470 24.07 4.35 -9.85
N VAL A 471 22.95 3.73 -9.49
CA VAL A 471 21.61 4.19 -9.91
C VAL A 471 21.31 5.61 -9.40
N ILE A 472 21.68 5.94 -8.15
CA ILE A 472 21.44 7.28 -7.59
C ILE A 472 22.40 8.32 -8.19
N GLU A 473 23.68 8.00 -8.38
CA GLU A 473 24.64 8.91 -9.01
C GLU A 473 24.26 9.23 -10.46
N GLU A 474 23.96 8.20 -11.26
CA GLU A 474 23.58 8.38 -12.66
C GLU A 474 22.29 9.17 -12.78
N ARG A 475 21.31 8.90 -11.91
CA ARG A 475 20.08 9.69 -11.84
C ARG A 475 20.38 11.18 -11.62
N LYS A 476 21.41 11.52 -10.84
CA LYS A 476 21.82 12.90 -10.61
C LYS A 476 22.69 13.50 -11.72
N ARG A 477 23.51 12.70 -12.40
CA ARG A 477 24.23 13.15 -13.60
C ARG A 477 23.26 13.55 -14.74
N LEU A 478 22.06 12.99 -14.80
CA LEU A 478 21.02 13.39 -15.77
C LEU A 478 20.56 14.84 -15.64
N ASP A 479 20.67 15.44 -14.44
CA ASP A 479 20.33 16.85 -14.22
C ASP A 479 21.31 17.79 -14.98
N PHE A 480 22.51 17.32 -15.32
CA PHE A 480 23.59 18.10 -15.95
C PHE A 480 23.86 17.76 -17.42
N GLY A 481 23.56 16.53 -17.87
CA GLY A 481 23.88 16.09 -19.24
C GLY A 481 22.98 16.75 -20.30
N THR A 482 23.50 17.08 -21.49
CA THR A 482 22.73 17.72 -22.59
C THR A 482 22.29 16.77 -23.70
N ASP A 483 22.85 15.56 -23.77
CA ASP A 483 22.85 14.73 -24.99
C ASP A 483 21.57 13.89 -25.21
N MET A 484 20.54 14.08 -24.38
CA MET A 484 19.27 13.35 -24.43
C MET A 484 18.08 14.30 -24.44
N SER A 485 17.00 13.90 -25.12
CA SER A 485 15.74 14.64 -25.11
C SER A 485 15.17 14.74 -23.69
N LYS A 486 14.41 15.80 -23.39
CA LYS A 486 13.78 16.01 -22.07
C LYS A 486 12.89 14.83 -21.65
N SER A 487 12.17 14.24 -22.62
CA SER A 487 11.31 13.07 -22.40
C SER A 487 12.12 11.83 -22.01
N GLU A 488 13.18 11.52 -22.77
CA GLU A 488 13.99 10.33 -22.50
C GLU A 488 14.77 10.46 -21.18
N LYS A 489 15.25 11.67 -20.84
CA LYS A 489 15.81 11.97 -19.50
C LYS A 489 14.80 11.71 -18.38
N SER A 490 13.57 12.20 -18.53
CA SER A 490 12.51 11.99 -17.53
C SER A 490 12.17 10.51 -17.36
N ARG A 491 12.13 9.73 -18.46
CA ARG A 491 11.88 8.28 -18.41
C ARG A 491 13.02 7.54 -17.74
N LEU A 492 14.28 7.87 -18.06
CA LEU A 492 15.44 7.27 -17.42
C LEU A 492 15.50 7.60 -15.92
N ASP A 493 15.31 8.86 -15.54
CA ASP A 493 15.25 9.29 -14.12
C ASP A 493 14.21 8.49 -13.33
N LYS A 494 12.99 8.38 -13.89
CA LYS A 494 11.91 7.59 -13.28
C LYS A 494 12.30 6.12 -13.15
N ALA A 495 12.78 5.49 -14.22
CA ALA A 495 13.15 4.07 -14.19
C ALA A 495 14.25 3.78 -13.16
N LEU A 496 15.26 4.65 -13.04
CA LEU A 496 16.31 4.55 -12.04
C LEU A 496 15.76 4.72 -10.61
N LYS A 497 14.92 5.75 -10.38
CA LYS A 497 14.25 5.96 -9.09
C LYS A 497 13.43 4.73 -8.66
N VAL A 498 12.66 4.20 -9.60
CA VAL A 498 11.78 3.04 -9.43
C VAL A 498 12.60 1.78 -9.12
N LEU A 499 13.70 1.55 -9.84
CA LEU A 499 14.61 0.43 -9.60
C LEU A 499 15.24 0.52 -8.20
N ALA A 500 15.79 1.67 -7.82
CA ALA A 500 16.41 1.87 -6.50
C ALA A 500 15.42 1.65 -5.35
N ASN A 501 14.26 2.28 -5.41
CA ASN A 501 13.27 2.20 -4.33
C ASN A 501 12.68 0.80 -4.20
N SER A 502 12.42 0.12 -5.32
CA SER A 502 11.79 -1.20 -5.29
C SER A 502 12.73 -2.32 -4.84
N THR A 503 14.05 -2.20 -5.07
CA THR A 503 15.03 -3.26 -4.76
C THR A 503 15.90 -3.00 -3.54
N SER A 504 15.97 -1.76 -3.05
CA SER A 504 16.81 -1.41 -1.90
C SER A 504 16.33 -2.06 -0.60
N TYR A 505 15.02 -2.06 -0.33
CA TYR A 505 14.47 -2.60 0.92
C TYR A 505 13.28 -3.55 0.72
N GLY A 506 12.31 -3.17 -0.12
CA GLY A 506 10.96 -3.76 -0.10
C GLY A 506 10.92 -5.26 -0.37
N ILE A 507 11.78 -5.73 -1.28
CA ILE A 507 11.90 -7.16 -1.63
C ILE A 507 12.41 -8.03 -0.48
N TYR A 508 13.19 -7.47 0.44
CA TYR A 508 13.73 -8.21 1.59
C TYR A 508 12.68 -8.35 2.70
N ALA A 509 11.66 -7.49 2.72
CA ALA A 509 10.54 -7.50 3.66
C ALA A 509 9.25 -8.10 3.06
N GLU A 510 9.30 -8.62 1.85
CA GLU A 510 8.12 -9.11 1.14
C GLU A 510 7.60 -10.41 1.75
N MET A 511 6.36 -10.40 2.21
CA MET A 511 5.61 -11.58 2.63
C MET A 511 4.37 -11.69 1.73
N ASN A 512 3.96 -12.90 1.38
CA ASN A 512 2.83 -13.16 0.50
C ASN A 512 1.79 -13.99 1.23
N ARG A 513 0.66 -13.38 1.59
CA ARG A 513 -0.47 -14.09 2.18
C ARG A 513 -1.04 -15.10 1.18
N GLN A 514 -1.27 -16.32 1.65
CA GLN A 514 -1.99 -17.35 0.93
C GLN A 514 -3.44 -17.37 1.41
N GLU A 515 -4.38 -17.09 0.49
CA GLU A 515 -5.80 -17.24 0.78
C GLU A 515 -6.17 -18.71 0.80
N SER A 516 -6.74 -19.19 1.90
CA SER A 516 -7.21 -20.56 2.07
C SER A 516 -8.55 -20.60 2.82
N ASP A 517 -9.40 -21.55 2.45
CA ASP A 517 -10.65 -21.82 3.15
C ASP A 517 -10.43 -22.65 4.43
N GLU A 518 -9.33 -23.41 4.48
CA GLU A 518 -8.96 -24.27 5.59
C GLU A 518 -7.79 -23.72 6.40
N LYS A 519 -7.76 -24.02 7.70
CA LYS A 519 -6.61 -23.73 8.55
C LYS A 519 -5.48 -24.71 8.26
N VAL A 520 -4.27 -24.20 8.15
CA VAL A 520 -3.05 -24.98 7.95
C VAL A 520 -2.10 -24.83 9.13
N ASP A 521 -1.37 -25.90 9.43
CA ASP A 521 -0.30 -25.88 10.42
C ASP A 521 0.93 -25.15 9.85
N VAL A 522 1.46 -24.20 10.62
CA VAL A 522 2.65 -23.43 10.27
C VAL A 522 3.67 -23.48 11.40
N LEU A 523 4.94 -23.66 11.04
CA LEU A 523 6.08 -23.55 11.94
C LEU A 523 6.58 -22.11 11.96
N CYS A 524 6.54 -21.46 13.11
CA CYS A 524 6.88 -20.07 13.31
C CYS A 524 8.18 -19.92 14.11
N HIS A 525 9.03 -18.98 13.70
CA HIS A 525 10.23 -18.56 14.44
C HIS A 525 9.99 -17.14 14.97
N GLY A 526 9.99 -16.96 16.29
CA GLY A 526 9.68 -15.70 16.97
C GLY A 526 10.90 -15.04 17.59
N ILE A 527 10.72 -14.51 18.80
CA ILE A 527 11.79 -13.87 19.59
C ILE A 527 12.61 -14.87 20.41
N ASP A 528 12.07 -16.07 20.60
CA ASP A 528 12.70 -17.14 21.37
C ASP A 528 13.50 -18.09 20.44
N PRO A 529 14.55 -18.75 20.95
CA PRO A 529 15.35 -19.69 20.15
C PRO A 529 14.55 -20.87 19.59
N GLU A 530 13.59 -21.37 20.38
CA GLU A 530 12.74 -22.50 20.01
C GLU A 530 11.55 -22.02 19.16
N PRO A 531 11.27 -22.67 18.02
CA PRO A 531 10.08 -22.36 17.23
C PRO A 531 8.81 -22.92 17.87
N PHE A 532 7.66 -22.40 17.45
CA PHE A 532 6.35 -22.92 17.82
C PHE A 532 5.52 -23.26 16.59
N THR A 533 4.52 -24.14 16.75
CA THR A 533 3.57 -24.48 15.67
C THR A 533 2.20 -23.93 16.00
N CYS A 534 1.52 -23.34 15.02
CA CYS A 534 0.15 -22.87 15.17
C CYS A 534 -0.70 -23.13 13.91
N LYS A 535 -2.03 -23.07 14.07
CA LYS A 535 -2.99 -23.24 12.96
C LYS A 535 -3.54 -21.89 12.53
N VAL A 536 -3.26 -21.48 11.30
CA VAL A 536 -3.75 -20.22 10.74
C VAL A 536 -4.52 -20.46 9.45
N LYS A 537 -5.52 -19.63 9.17
CA LYS A 537 -6.33 -19.74 7.95
C LYS A 537 -5.61 -19.17 6.73
N HIS A 538 -4.91 -18.06 6.89
CA HIS A 538 -4.26 -17.35 5.80
C HIS A 538 -2.77 -17.12 6.13
N PRO A 539 -1.91 -18.13 5.97
CA PRO A 539 -0.48 -18.01 6.29
C PRO A 539 0.22 -17.06 5.32
N GLU A 540 1.30 -16.44 5.78
CA GLU A 540 2.21 -15.67 4.94
C GLU A 540 3.41 -16.53 4.54
N ILE A 541 3.79 -16.44 3.26
CA ILE A 541 4.97 -17.09 2.71
C ILE A 541 5.97 -16.02 2.29
N PRO A 542 7.26 -16.12 2.66
CA PRO A 542 8.29 -15.20 2.21
C PRO A 542 8.30 -15.01 0.68
N GLY A 543 8.41 -13.77 0.23
CA GLY A 543 8.68 -13.46 -1.17
C GLY A 543 10.03 -14.01 -1.63
N LYS A 544 10.24 -14.09 -2.95
CA LYS A 544 11.43 -14.76 -3.53
C LYS A 544 12.75 -14.26 -2.94
N TYR A 545 12.89 -12.95 -2.74
CA TYR A 545 14.10 -12.32 -2.18
C TYR A 545 13.98 -11.95 -0.70
N CYS A 546 12.94 -12.41 -0.01
CA CYS A 546 12.71 -12.08 1.39
C CYS A 546 13.92 -12.51 2.24
N PHE A 547 14.45 -11.55 2.99
CA PHE A 547 15.54 -11.74 3.93
C PHE A 547 15.43 -10.66 5.02
N PRO A 548 14.63 -10.94 6.07
CA PRO A 548 14.31 -9.98 7.13
C PRO A 548 15.49 -9.23 7.75
N PRO A 549 16.69 -9.84 7.94
CA PRO A 549 17.83 -9.12 8.50
C PRO A 549 18.21 -7.85 7.72
N LEU A 550 18.21 -7.88 6.39
CA LEU A 550 18.52 -6.67 5.60
C LEU A 550 17.39 -5.65 5.68
N ALA A 551 16.12 -6.09 5.63
CA ALA A 551 14.98 -5.20 5.77
C ALA A 551 14.96 -4.43 7.10
N ALA A 552 15.23 -5.13 8.21
CA ALA A 552 15.27 -4.54 9.54
C ALA A 552 16.44 -3.56 9.69
N LEU A 553 17.64 -3.92 9.21
CA LEU A 553 18.81 -3.02 9.26
C LEU A 553 18.59 -1.74 8.47
N ILE A 554 18.07 -1.81 7.25
CA ILE A 554 17.86 -0.63 6.39
C ILE A 554 16.86 0.34 7.01
N THR A 555 15.71 -0.18 7.46
CA THR A 555 14.67 0.67 8.05
C THR A 555 15.09 1.26 9.40
N SER A 556 15.85 0.50 10.20
CA SER A 556 16.44 0.96 11.45
C SER A 556 17.49 2.06 11.23
N ALA A 557 18.35 1.90 10.24
CA ALA A 557 19.35 2.90 9.88
C ALA A 557 18.72 4.21 9.38
N ALA A 558 17.60 4.15 8.65
CA ALA A 558 16.83 5.33 8.28
C ALA A 558 16.23 6.05 9.50
N ARG A 559 15.72 5.30 10.50
CA ARG A 559 15.27 5.88 11.77
C ARG A 559 16.42 6.51 12.56
N LEU A 560 17.63 5.93 12.48
CA LEU A 560 18.83 6.51 13.06
C LEU A 560 19.21 7.84 12.38
N MET A 561 19.11 7.95 11.05
CA MET A 561 19.32 9.23 10.34
C MET A 561 18.39 10.34 10.84
N LEU A 562 17.09 10.05 10.97
CA LEU A 562 16.12 11.01 11.53
C LEU A 562 16.41 11.35 13.00
N SER A 563 16.84 10.36 13.78
CA SER A 563 17.19 10.56 15.19
C SER A 563 18.46 11.40 15.36
N LEU A 564 19.43 11.26 14.46
CA LEU A 564 20.62 12.09 14.40
C LEU A 564 20.26 13.54 14.02
N LEU A 565 19.31 13.73 13.10
CA LEU A 565 18.79 15.06 12.75
C LEU A 565 18.05 15.70 13.93
N GLU A 566 17.15 14.96 14.58
CA GLU A 566 16.48 15.39 15.81
C GLU A 566 17.49 15.83 16.86
N HIS A 567 18.52 15.01 17.12
CA HIS A 567 19.58 15.34 18.07
C HIS A 567 20.29 16.66 17.69
N CYS A 568 20.69 16.86 16.43
CA CYS A 568 21.34 18.09 15.98
C CYS A 568 20.46 19.35 16.17
N VAL A 569 19.14 19.21 15.98
CA VAL A 569 18.17 20.29 16.20
C VAL A 569 18.02 20.58 17.69
N SER A 570 17.86 19.55 18.51
CA SER A 570 17.70 19.65 19.96
C SER A 570 18.96 20.16 20.67
N GLU A 571 20.16 19.82 20.22
CA GLU A 571 21.43 20.37 20.74
C GLU A 571 21.50 21.89 20.62
N LYS A 572 20.87 22.47 19.58
CA LYS A 572 20.73 23.92 19.41
C LYS A 572 19.53 24.51 20.17
N GLY A 573 18.82 23.70 20.94
CA GLY A 573 17.59 24.04 21.65
C GLY A 573 16.36 24.18 20.74
N GLY A 574 16.47 23.80 19.47
CA GLY A 574 15.37 23.86 18.50
C GLY A 574 14.42 22.67 18.62
N THR A 575 13.38 22.67 17.78
CA THR A 575 12.45 21.55 17.63
C THR A 575 11.94 21.46 16.18
N TYR A 576 11.03 20.53 15.88
CA TYR A 576 10.46 20.27 14.57
C TYR A 576 8.92 20.17 14.66
N ALA A 577 8.23 20.36 13.53
CA ALA A 577 6.76 20.31 13.48
C ALA A 577 6.24 18.89 13.22
N MET A 578 6.90 18.17 12.31
CA MET A 578 6.54 16.82 11.90
C MET A 578 7.72 16.13 11.22
N GLU A 579 7.64 14.81 11.14
CA GLU A 579 8.50 13.97 10.33
C GLU A 579 7.69 12.93 9.55
N ASP A 580 8.11 12.61 8.33
CA ASP A 580 7.53 11.55 7.51
C ASP A 580 8.62 10.76 6.77
N THR A 581 9.05 9.65 7.38
CA THR A 581 9.97 8.61 6.85
C THR A 581 11.40 9.08 6.59
N ASP A 582 11.58 10.06 5.71
CA ASP A 582 12.83 10.65 5.25
C ASP A 582 12.81 12.19 5.28
N SER A 583 11.68 12.79 5.64
CA SER A 583 11.53 14.24 5.73
C SER A 583 11.31 14.74 7.17
N MET A 584 11.72 15.97 7.44
CA MET A 584 11.49 16.68 8.70
C MET A 584 11.26 18.18 8.45
N ALA A 585 10.18 18.72 9.03
CA ALA A 585 9.88 20.15 9.02
C ALA A 585 10.46 20.82 10.28
N ILE A 586 11.68 21.34 10.21
CA ILE A 586 12.39 21.93 11.36
C ILE A 586 11.79 23.30 11.68
N VAL A 587 11.47 23.60 12.94
CA VAL A 587 10.92 24.91 13.34
C VAL A 587 12.01 25.97 13.21
N ALA A 588 11.83 26.88 12.25
CA ALA A 588 12.86 27.83 11.88
C ALA A 588 12.31 29.10 11.22
N THR A 589 12.99 30.21 11.47
CA THR A 589 12.76 31.51 10.82
C THR A 589 14.09 32.07 10.30
N GLU A 590 14.05 33.16 9.52
CA GLU A 590 15.27 33.78 8.99
C GLU A 590 16.31 34.07 10.09
N ARG A 591 15.86 34.56 11.25
CA ARG A 591 16.73 35.00 12.36
C ARG A 591 16.62 34.15 13.63
N GLY A 592 15.82 33.10 13.61
CA GLY A 592 15.45 32.34 14.81
C GLY A 592 14.52 33.14 15.74
N GLY A 593 14.36 32.66 16.97
CA GLY A 593 13.60 33.33 18.03
C GLY A 593 12.59 32.43 18.71
N LEU A 594 11.69 33.01 19.50
CA LEU A 594 10.63 32.26 20.19
C LEU A 594 9.30 32.35 19.45
N ILE A 595 8.67 31.19 19.27
CA ILE A 595 7.36 31.01 18.62
C ILE A 595 6.36 30.52 19.69
N PRO A 596 5.24 31.22 19.92
CA PRO A 596 4.19 30.74 20.82
C PRO A 596 3.72 29.34 20.40
N CYS A 597 3.69 28.41 21.35
CA CYS A 597 3.28 27.04 21.12
C CYS A 597 2.89 26.39 22.46
N PRO A 598 1.62 25.95 22.63
CA PRO A 598 1.20 25.23 23.82
C PRO A 598 2.11 24.02 24.08
N GLY A 599 2.41 23.74 25.36
CA GLY A 599 3.32 22.66 25.74
C GLY A 599 4.81 22.95 25.53
N GLY A 600 5.17 24.10 24.94
CA GLY A 600 6.57 24.51 24.78
C GLY A 600 7.25 24.83 26.11
N SER A 601 8.55 24.53 26.20
CA SER A 601 9.38 24.69 27.42
C SER A 601 9.89 26.12 27.64
N TYR A 602 9.77 27.01 26.66
CA TYR A 602 10.17 28.41 26.77
C TYR A 602 8.96 29.30 27.09
N LEU A 603 9.20 30.56 27.45
CA LEU A 603 8.15 31.56 27.64
C LEU A 603 8.40 32.75 26.71
N LYS A 604 7.34 33.18 26.03
CA LYS A 604 7.28 34.42 25.27
C LYS A 604 6.04 35.20 25.71
N ASP A 605 6.25 36.39 26.25
CA ASP A 605 5.17 37.25 26.76
C ASP A 605 4.26 36.51 27.78
N GLY A 606 4.88 35.68 28.63
CA GLY A 606 4.20 34.87 29.64
C GLY A 606 3.46 33.63 29.11
N GLN A 607 3.50 33.35 27.81
CA GLN A 607 2.88 32.19 27.18
C GLN A 607 3.90 31.11 26.82
N PRO A 608 3.54 29.81 26.89
CA PRO A 608 4.39 28.72 26.42
C PRO A 608 4.86 28.93 24.98
N ALA A 609 6.14 28.67 24.75
CA ALA A 609 6.81 28.90 23.48
C ALA A 609 7.86 27.82 23.20
N ILE A 610 8.21 27.71 21.93
CA ILE A 610 9.30 26.89 21.41
C ILE A 610 10.34 27.78 20.74
N LYS A 611 11.58 27.30 20.67
CA LYS A 611 12.65 28.00 19.96
C LYS A 611 12.67 27.60 18.49
N ALA A 612 12.54 28.60 17.62
CA ALA A 612 12.86 28.50 16.20
C ALA A 612 14.36 28.71 16.00
N LEU A 613 14.97 27.83 15.21
CA LEU A 613 16.33 28.03 14.72
C LEU A 613 16.37 29.10 13.62
N SER A 614 17.52 29.73 13.43
CA SER A 614 17.76 30.57 12.25
C SER A 614 17.97 29.70 11.01
N TRP A 615 17.65 30.23 9.81
CA TRP A 615 17.93 29.53 8.56
C TRP A 615 19.41 29.13 8.41
N LYS A 616 20.32 29.99 8.89
CA LYS A 616 21.76 29.72 8.92
C LYS A 616 22.12 28.54 9.84
N GLU A 617 21.44 28.39 10.98
CA GLU A 617 21.64 27.23 11.85
C GLU A 617 21.14 25.94 11.19
N VAL A 618 20.00 25.99 10.51
CA VAL A 618 19.45 24.84 9.77
C VAL A 618 20.38 24.45 8.61
N GLU A 619 20.90 25.42 7.86
CA GLU A 619 21.91 25.20 6.82
C GLU A 619 23.18 24.56 7.39
N GLY A 620 23.64 25.01 8.56
CA GLY A 620 24.76 24.41 9.27
C GLY A 620 24.52 22.96 9.69
N ILE A 621 23.30 22.63 10.13
CA ILE A 621 22.88 21.25 10.42
C ILE A 621 22.88 20.43 9.13
N ALA A 622 22.21 20.91 8.08
CA ALA A 622 22.17 20.24 6.79
C ALA A 622 23.58 19.97 6.25
N LYS A 623 24.50 20.93 6.36
CA LYS A 623 25.89 20.78 5.95
C LYS A 623 26.64 19.68 6.71
N ARG A 624 26.39 19.44 8.01
CA ARG A 624 27.03 18.31 8.73
C ARG A 624 26.76 16.96 8.07
N PHE A 625 25.57 16.76 7.50
CA PHE A 625 25.21 15.53 6.80
C PHE A 625 25.95 15.34 5.47
N GLU A 626 26.70 16.33 4.98
CA GLU A 626 27.64 16.15 3.86
C GLU A 626 28.71 15.09 4.18
N ALA A 627 29.07 14.92 5.45
CA ALA A 627 30.00 13.87 5.89
C ALA A 627 29.45 12.46 5.63
N LEU A 628 28.13 12.30 5.54
CA LEU A 628 27.44 11.03 5.31
C LEU A 628 26.99 10.83 3.87
N ASN A 629 27.51 11.62 2.94
CA ASN A 629 27.30 11.43 1.51
C ASN A 629 28.22 10.33 0.96
N PRO A 630 27.68 9.14 0.57
CA PRO A 630 28.48 8.04 0.05
C PRO A 630 28.72 8.10 -1.46
N TYR A 631 28.18 9.11 -2.14
CA TYR A 631 28.16 9.22 -3.59
C TYR A 631 29.39 9.94 -4.13
N ASP A 632 29.64 9.79 -5.42
CA ASP A 632 30.57 10.63 -6.17
C ASP A 632 30.21 12.12 -6.01
N ARG A 633 31.22 12.93 -5.65
CA ARG A 633 31.08 14.37 -5.41
C ARG A 633 30.83 15.17 -6.67
N ASP A 634 31.20 14.64 -7.83
CA ASP A 634 30.86 15.28 -9.10
C ASP A 634 29.37 15.10 -9.44
N ALA A 635 28.77 13.97 -9.03
CA ALA A 635 27.35 13.71 -9.22
C ALA A 635 26.49 14.38 -8.13
N ILE A 636 26.93 14.29 -6.88
CA ILE A 636 26.21 14.78 -5.70
C ILE A 636 27.22 15.51 -4.81
N PRO A 637 27.45 16.82 -5.02
CA PRO A 637 28.51 17.54 -4.33
C PRO A 637 28.21 17.74 -2.84
N GLY A 638 26.96 18.02 -2.50
CA GLY A 638 26.57 18.52 -1.19
C GLY A 638 26.05 17.47 -0.20
N SER A 639 25.22 17.94 0.72
CA SER A 639 24.62 17.11 1.76
C SER A 639 23.57 16.14 1.24
N VAL A 640 23.48 14.98 1.90
CA VAL A 640 22.34 14.05 1.73
C VAL A 640 21.08 14.57 2.42
N LEU A 641 21.17 15.49 3.38
CA LEU A 641 20.01 16.20 3.92
C LEU A 641 19.79 17.49 3.14
N LYS A 642 18.71 17.54 2.37
CA LYS A 642 18.38 18.66 1.50
C LYS A 642 17.43 19.62 2.18
N ILE A 643 17.65 20.90 1.97
CA ILE A 643 16.61 21.91 2.14
C ILE A 643 15.81 21.90 0.83
N GLU A 644 14.55 21.50 0.92
CA GLU A 644 13.73 21.26 -0.28
C GLU A 644 13.42 22.55 -1.04
N GLY A 645 13.15 22.41 -2.34
CA GLY A 645 12.83 23.51 -3.24
C GLY A 645 11.63 24.35 -2.78
N ASP A 646 10.72 23.74 -2.00
CA ASP A 646 9.57 24.42 -1.39
C ASP A 646 9.96 25.65 -0.57
N ASN A 647 11.15 25.62 0.03
CA ASN A 647 11.68 26.72 0.86
C ASN A 647 12.13 27.92 0.04
N PHE A 648 12.11 27.86 -1.30
CA PHE A 648 12.59 28.91 -2.18
C PHE A 648 11.47 29.37 -3.12
N ASP A 649 11.45 30.66 -3.41
CA ASP A 649 10.56 31.21 -4.43
C ASP A 649 11.02 30.74 -5.82
N PRO A 650 10.18 30.02 -6.61
CA PRO A 650 10.60 29.47 -7.90
C PRO A 650 11.04 30.51 -8.94
N LYS A 651 10.61 31.78 -8.79
CA LYS A 651 10.93 32.86 -9.72
C LYS A 651 12.23 33.57 -9.35
N THR A 652 12.46 33.80 -8.05
CA THR A 652 13.60 34.60 -7.58
C THR A 652 14.75 33.75 -7.04
N GLY A 653 14.51 32.48 -6.71
CA GLY A 653 15.46 31.59 -6.04
C GLY A 653 15.77 31.97 -4.58
N LYS A 654 15.15 33.03 -4.05
CA LYS A 654 15.36 33.46 -2.66
C LYS A 654 14.60 32.56 -1.70
N GLN A 655 15.20 32.28 -0.55
CA GLN A 655 14.52 31.54 0.51
C GLN A 655 13.31 32.33 1.00
N ARG A 656 12.17 31.64 1.13
CA ARG A 656 10.87 32.15 1.58
C ARG A 656 10.45 31.44 2.87
N GLN A 657 9.69 32.13 3.71
CA GLN A 657 9.20 31.54 4.96
C GLN A 657 8.06 30.56 4.71
N LEU A 658 8.33 29.27 4.92
CA LEU A 658 7.30 28.24 4.97
C LEU A 658 6.67 28.13 6.35
N TYR A 659 5.44 27.65 6.39
CA TYR A 659 4.72 27.24 7.58
C TYR A 659 4.21 25.82 7.43
N CYS A 660 4.17 25.09 8.53
CA CYS A 660 3.61 23.75 8.62
C CYS A 660 2.41 23.74 9.56
N PHE A 661 1.33 23.09 9.15
CA PHE A 661 0.20 22.74 10.01
C PHE A 661 0.00 21.23 9.96
N ALA A 662 0.21 20.55 11.10
CA ALA A 662 0.12 19.09 11.21
C ALA A 662 -0.97 18.67 12.20
N ILE A 663 -1.69 17.61 11.86
CA ILE A 663 -2.80 17.04 12.66
C ILE A 663 -2.36 15.73 13.30
N SER A 664 -1.77 14.85 12.50
CA SER A 664 -1.20 13.55 12.89
C SER A 664 -0.25 13.07 11.79
N ALA A 665 0.36 11.90 11.98
CA ALA A 665 1.17 11.23 10.99
C ALA A 665 0.45 11.19 9.63
N LYS A 666 1.18 11.58 8.57
CA LYS A 666 0.67 11.69 7.19
C LYS A 666 -0.52 12.63 7.01
N ARG A 667 -0.84 13.51 7.97
CA ARG A 667 -1.91 14.52 7.85
C ARG A 667 -1.36 15.90 8.18
N TYR A 668 -0.79 16.55 7.18
CA TYR A 668 -0.21 17.88 7.29
C TYR A 668 -0.30 18.65 5.97
N ALA A 669 -0.13 19.97 6.06
CA ALA A 669 0.00 20.85 4.91
C ALA A 669 1.13 21.87 5.12
N LEU A 670 1.87 22.16 4.04
CA LEU A 670 2.84 23.25 3.96
C LEU A 670 2.22 24.44 3.22
N PHE A 671 2.43 25.64 3.74
CA PHE A 671 1.80 26.85 3.22
C PHE A 671 2.67 28.10 3.44
N LEU A 672 2.36 29.13 2.68
CA LEU A 672 2.93 30.48 2.79
C LEU A 672 1.96 31.42 3.50
N LYS A 673 2.46 32.55 4.01
CA LYS A 673 1.59 33.66 4.44
C LYS A 673 1.82 34.86 3.53
N ASP A 674 0.73 35.47 3.07
CA ASP A 674 0.79 36.72 2.31
C ASP A 674 1.17 37.91 3.21
N LYS A 675 1.32 39.09 2.62
CA LYS A 675 1.63 40.35 3.33
C LYS A 675 0.60 40.74 4.41
N HIS A 676 -0.60 40.18 4.37
CA HIS A 676 -1.68 40.40 5.34
C HIS A 676 -1.80 39.23 6.35
N GLY A 677 -0.88 38.27 6.31
CA GLY A 677 -0.88 37.10 7.18
C GLY A 677 -1.87 36.00 6.78
N LYS A 678 -2.51 36.09 5.61
CA LYS A 678 -3.44 35.06 5.12
C LYS A 678 -2.67 33.87 4.54
N PRO A 679 -3.12 32.63 4.80
CA PRO A 679 -2.46 31.43 4.29
C PRO A 679 -2.69 31.24 2.79
N GLU A 680 -1.64 30.81 2.09
CA GLU A 680 -1.67 30.35 0.70
C GLU A 680 -1.00 28.97 0.62
N LEU A 681 -1.76 27.94 0.23
CA LEU A 681 -1.21 26.58 0.08
C LEU A 681 -0.17 26.52 -1.05
N LEU A 682 0.82 25.64 -0.89
CA LEU A 682 1.76 25.32 -1.96
C LEU A 682 1.09 24.42 -2.99
N ARG A 683 0.82 24.97 -4.17
CA ARG A 683 0.07 24.38 -5.27
C ARG A 683 0.94 24.20 -6.49
N LYS A 684 0.90 23.00 -7.05
CA LYS A 684 1.54 22.63 -8.30
C LYS A 684 1.11 23.57 -9.43
N ASP A 685 2.09 23.97 -10.26
CA ASP A 685 1.91 24.83 -11.43
C ASP A 685 1.36 26.24 -11.12
N VAL A 686 1.27 26.62 -9.83
CA VAL A 686 0.81 27.96 -9.39
C VAL A 686 1.92 28.69 -8.64
N ASN A 687 2.39 28.14 -7.52
CA ASN A 687 3.41 28.75 -6.67
C ASN A 687 4.45 27.73 -6.16
N ASN A 688 4.36 26.48 -6.61
CA ASN A 688 5.22 25.37 -6.23
C ASN A 688 5.25 24.29 -7.33
N ASP A 689 6.22 23.37 -7.24
CA ASP A 689 6.37 22.26 -8.21
C ASP A 689 5.42 21.08 -7.92
N GLU A 690 5.00 20.93 -6.66
CA GLU A 690 4.09 19.89 -6.19
C GLU A 690 3.07 20.46 -5.22
N ASP A 691 1.91 19.82 -5.12
CA ASP A 691 0.93 20.09 -4.07
C ASP A 691 1.48 19.59 -2.74
N ARG A 692 1.54 20.45 -1.71
CA ARG A 692 2.05 20.09 -0.38
C ARG A 692 0.97 20.06 0.69
N TRP A 693 -0.08 19.29 0.44
CA TRP A 693 -1.07 18.89 1.44
C TRP A 693 -1.38 17.40 1.31
N SER A 694 -1.75 16.78 2.44
CA SER A 694 -2.04 15.36 2.44
C SER A 694 -3.45 15.03 1.95
N GLU A 695 -3.57 14.03 1.07
CA GLU A 695 -4.84 13.41 0.70
C GLU A 695 -5.13 12.13 1.52
N HIS A 696 -4.18 11.71 2.37
CA HIS A 696 -4.28 10.48 3.15
C HIS A 696 -5.48 10.53 4.09
N GLY A 697 -6.39 9.57 3.95
CA GLY A 697 -7.65 9.48 4.70
C GLY A 697 -8.85 10.20 4.06
N LEU A 698 -8.69 10.88 2.91
CA LEU A 698 -9.79 11.49 2.13
C LEU A 698 -9.90 10.93 0.70
N GLY A 699 -8.85 10.27 0.20
CA GLY A 699 -8.79 9.78 -1.18
C GLY A 699 -9.85 8.72 -1.56
N HIS A 700 -10.45 8.02 -0.58
CA HIS A 700 -11.50 7.03 -0.85
C HIS A 700 -12.86 7.66 -1.21
N LEU A 701 -13.09 8.92 -0.87
CA LEU A 701 -14.33 9.63 -1.18
C LEU A 701 -14.38 10.04 -2.65
N LEU A 702 -15.58 10.07 -3.21
CA LEU A 702 -15.85 10.67 -4.51
C LEU A 702 -15.55 12.18 -4.48
N ASN A 703 -15.39 12.80 -5.65
CA ASN A 703 -15.29 14.24 -5.71
C ASN A 703 -16.70 14.84 -5.46
N PRO A 704 -16.90 15.66 -4.41
CA PRO A 704 -18.22 16.17 -4.05
C PRO A 704 -18.78 17.21 -5.04
N THR A 705 -17.93 17.81 -5.86
CA THR A 705 -18.31 18.86 -6.83
C THR A 705 -18.58 18.31 -8.23
N ASP A 706 -17.93 17.20 -8.58
CA ASP A 706 -18.13 16.49 -9.85
C ASP A 706 -17.80 15.01 -9.64
N LEU A 707 -18.82 14.15 -9.61
CA LEU A 707 -18.70 12.73 -9.26
C LEU A 707 -17.89 11.91 -10.27
N GLU A 708 -17.81 12.37 -11.52
CA GLU A 708 -17.12 11.68 -12.61
C GLU A 708 -15.68 12.20 -12.79
N SER A 709 -15.31 13.29 -12.09
CA SER A 709 -13.97 13.86 -12.12
C SER A 709 -13.05 13.24 -11.07
N ASP A 710 -11.89 12.78 -11.51
CA ASP A 710 -10.81 12.32 -10.63
C ASP A 710 -10.03 13.48 -9.97
N ASP A 711 -10.39 14.76 -10.23
CA ASP A 711 -9.75 15.93 -9.63
C ASP A 711 -9.93 15.96 -8.10
N ARG A 712 -8.85 16.29 -7.38
CA ARG A 712 -8.78 16.33 -5.91
C ARG A 712 -8.65 17.73 -5.34
N LYS A 713 -8.82 18.79 -6.14
CA LYS A 713 -8.77 20.20 -5.69
C LYS A 713 -9.66 20.51 -4.47
N TRP A 714 -10.78 19.81 -4.28
CA TRP A 714 -11.65 19.97 -3.11
C TRP A 714 -10.92 19.69 -1.78
N VAL A 715 -9.93 18.78 -1.79
CA VAL A 715 -9.09 18.47 -0.61
C VAL A 715 -8.24 19.68 -0.23
N GLY A 716 -7.68 20.38 -1.22
CA GLY A 716 -6.95 21.63 -0.99
C GLY A 716 -7.83 22.73 -0.39
N GLN A 717 -9.11 22.82 -0.81
CA GLN A 717 -10.06 23.77 -0.22
C GLN A 717 -10.35 23.44 1.26
N ALA A 718 -10.52 22.15 1.58
CA ALA A 718 -10.71 21.69 2.96
C ALA A 718 -9.50 22.03 3.83
N TRP A 719 -8.27 21.75 3.37
CA TRP A 719 -7.04 22.12 4.08
C TRP A 719 -6.91 23.62 4.29
N LEU A 720 -7.24 24.43 3.28
CA LEU A 720 -7.19 25.89 3.41
C LEU A 720 -8.13 26.36 4.52
N ASN A 721 -9.34 25.80 4.63
CA ASN A 721 -10.26 26.11 5.73
C ASN A 721 -9.69 25.68 7.09
N MET A 722 -9.13 24.47 7.21
CA MET A 722 -8.50 24.00 8.46
C MET A 722 -7.35 24.92 8.90
N VAL A 723 -6.49 25.34 7.97
CA VAL A 723 -5.39 26.27 8.26
C VAL A 723 -5.92 27.64 8.66
N ARG A 724 -6.92 28.18 7.96
CA ARG A 724 -7.55 29.48 8.32
C ARG A 724 -8.17 29.44 9.72
N ASN A 725 -8.90 28.37 10.05
CA ASN A 725 -9.48 28.18 11.37
C ASN A 725 -8.40 28.18 12.46
N SER A 726 -7.28 27.47 12.24
CA SER A 726 -6.16 27.44 13.18
C SER A 726 -5.47 28.79 13.37
N LEU A 727 -5.63 29.72 12.42
CA LEU A 727 -5.11 31.09 12.47
C LEU A 727 -6.16 32.11 12.97
N GLY A 728 -7.35 31.66 13.37
CA GLY A 728 -8.45 32.53 13.80
C GLY A 728 -9.06 33.37 12.66
N ILE A 729 -8.86 32.97 11.41
CA ILE A 729 -9.38 33.67 10.23
C ILE A 729 -10.74 33.06 9.87
N PRO A 730 -11.82 33.87 9.73
CA PRO A 730 -13.13 33.38 9.34
C PRO A 730 -13.09 32.58 8.03
N THR A 731 -13.76 31.44 8.00
CA THR A 731 -13.94 30.58 6.83
C THR A 731 -15.39 30.62 6.33
N GLY A 732 -15.56 30.55 5.01
CA GLY A 732 -16.88 30.33 4.40
C GLY A 732 -17.17 28.83 4.27
N SER A 733 -18.43 28.50 3.97
CA SER A 733 -18.82 27.16 3.56
C SER A 733 -18.15 26.78 2.23
N LEU A 734 -17.77 25.52 2.12
CA LEU A 734 -17.24 24.89 0.90
C LEU A 734 -18.34 24.54 -0.11
N GLY A 735 -19.61 24.60 0.30
CA GLY A 735 -20.79 24.34 -0.54
C GLY A 735 -21.15 22.86 -0.69
N PHE A 736 -20.39 21.96 -0.06
CA PHE A 736 -20.60 20.51 -0.17
C PHE A 736 -20.63 19.77 1.17
N GLU A 737 -20.52 20.48 2.30
CA GLU A 737 -20.43 19.87 3.63
C GLU A 737 -21.69 19.07 4.00
N ASP A 738 -22.85 19.49 3.50
CA ASP A 738 -24.15 18.84 3.73
C ASP A 738 -24.43 17.70 2.75
N LEU A 739 -23.54 17.46 1.78
CA LEU A 739 -23.65 16.32 0.86
C LEU A 739 -23.27 15.02 1.56
N LEU A 740 -23.93 13.93 1.17
CA LEU A 740 -23.62 12.60 1.65
C LEU A 740 -22.18 12.22 1.29
N ALA A 741 -21.38 11.82 2.28
CA ALA A 741 -20.03 11.33 2.04
C ALA A 741 -20.10 9.89 1.52
N VAL A 742 -19.81 9.72 0.22
CA VAL A 742 -19.86 8.44 -0.48
C VAL A 742 -18.50 8.16 -1.10
N GLY A 743 -18.00 6.95 -0.87
CA GLY A 743 -16.84 6.40 -1.56
C GLY A 743 -17.26 5.45 -2.69
N ARG A 744 -16.28 5.08 -3.51
CA ARG A 744 -16.44 4.07 -4.57
C ARG A 744 -15.49 2.91 -4.34
N VAL A 745 -16.04 1.70 -4.31
CA VAL A 745 -15.27 0.45 -4.16
C VAL A 745 -15.52 -0.47 -5.34
N THR A 746 -14.58 -1.37 -5.63
CA THR A 746 -14.71 -2.34 -6.72
C THR A 746 -15.15 -3.69 -6.17
N VAL A 747 -16.02 -4.41 -6.89
CA VAL A 747 -16.36 -5.82 -6.60
C VAL A 747 -15.14 -6.70 -6.90
N SER A 748 -14.15 -6.68 -6.01
CA SER A 748 -12.81 -7.23 -6.21
C SER A 748 -12.70 -8.73 -5.91
N SER A 749 -13.65 -9.29 -5.15
CA SER A 749 -13.66 -10.69 -4.73
C SER A 749 -15.07 -11.28 -4.58
N PRO A 750 -15.23 -12.61 -4.57
CA PRO A 750 -16.50 -13.26 -4.28
C PRO A 750 -17.08 -12.93 -2.90
N ALA A 751 -16.24 -12.52 -1.94
CA ALA A 751 -16.71 -12.08 -0.63
C ALA A 751 -17.48 -10.76 -0.71
N VAL A 752 -17.04 -9.83 -1.57
CA VAL A 752 -17.67 -8.51 -1.77
C VAL A 752 -18.99 -8.62 -2.55
N ILE A 753 -19.11 -9.56 -3.49
CA ILE A 753 -20.34 -9.72 -4.28
C ILE A 753 -21.44 -10.51 -3.54
N ARG A 754 -21.05 -11.38 -2.61
CA ARG A 754 -21.98 -12.29 -1.90
C ARG A 754 -23.17 -11.58 -1.23
N PRO A 755 -23.01 -10.43 -0.56
CA PRO A 755 -24.14 -9.74 0.08
C PRO A 755 -25.15 -9.21 -0.94
N LEU A 756 -24.74 -9.02 -2.19
CA LEU A 756 -25.57 -8.57 -3.30
C LEU A 756 -26.30 -9.74 -4.00
N ALA A 757 -26.14 -10.99 -3.55
CA ALA A 757 -26.70 -12.16 -4.22
C ALA A 757 -28.23 -12.08 -4.39
N LYS A 758 -28.95 -11.49 -3.42
CA LYS A 758 -30.41 -11.25 -3.51
C LYS A 758 -30.79 -10.34 -4.69
N LEU A 759 -29.93 -9.40 -5.10
CA LEU A 759 -30.16 -8.55 -6.26
C LEU A 759 -30.00 -9.31 -7.59
N ASN A 760 -29.23 -10.39 -7.57
CA ASN A 760 -28.92 -11.20 -8.74
C ASN A 760 -29.84 -12.44 -8.88
N GLU A 761 -30.65 -12.75 -7.86
CA GLU A 761 -31.51 -13.92 -7.84
C GLU A 761 -32.60 -13.84 -8.92
N GLY A 762 -32.71 -14.88 -9.75
CA GLY A 762 -33.67 -14.93 -10.86
C GLY A 762 -33.37 -13.97 -12.02
N VAL A 763 -32.26 -13.21 -11.96
CA VAL A 763 -31.85 -12.27 -13.01
C VAL A 763 -30.86 -12.96 -13.94
N PRO A 764 -31.02 -12.89 -15.28
CA PRO A 764 -30.01 -13.37 -16.23
C PRO A 764 -28.66 -12.69 -15.99
N TYR A 765 -27.55 -13.39 -16.20
CA TYR A 765 -26.22 -12.85 -15.88
C TYR A 765 -25.93 -11.49 -16.52
N SER A 766 -26.45 -11.21 -17.72
CA SER A 766 -26.29 -9.90 -18.36
C SER A 766 -26.89 -8.73 -17.58
N GLY A 767 -27.92 -8.97 -16.76
CA GLY A 767 -28.56 -7.98 -15.87
C GLY A 767 -28.08 -8.02 -14.41
N GLN A 768 -27.14 -8.89 -14.05
CA GLN A 768 -26.61 -8.99 -12.69
C GLN A 768 -25.57 -7.90 -12.39
N VAL A 769 -25.37 -7.60 -11.11
CA VAL A 769 -24.13 -6.99 -10.63
C VAL A 769 -23.01 -8.03 -10.80
N LYS A 770 -21.93 -7.66 -11.49
CA LYS A 770 -20.85 -8.57 -11.91
C LYS A 770 -19.55 -8.31 -11.16
N PRO A 771 -18.59 -9.26 -11.22
CA PRO A 771 -17.21 -8.99 -10.82
C PRO A 771 -16.68 -7.69 -11.41
N PHE A 772 -15.90 -6.95 -10.62
CA PHE A 772 -15.27 -5.68 -10.99
C PHE A 772 -16.26 -4.55 -11.32
N ASN A 773 -17.56 -4.67 -11.01
CA ASN A 773 -18.45 -3.50 -10.97
C ASN A 773 -17.97 -2.51 -9.89
N PHE A 774 -18.36 -1.25 -10.05
CA PHE A 774 -18.27 -0.29 -8.97
C PHE A 774 -19.48 -0.42 -8.03
N LEU A 775 -19.24 -0.24 -6.74
CA LEU A 775 -20.25 -0.07 -5.70
C LEU A 775 -20.04 1.28 -5.02
N LEU A 776 -21.13 1.84 -4.52
CA LEU A 776 -21.10 2.95 -3.58
C LEU A 776 -20.92 2.39 -2.16
N THR A 777 -20.17 3.09 -1.35
CA THR A 777 -20.02 2.84 0.08
C THR A 777 -20.27 4.11 0.87
N CYS A 778 -20.88 4.00 2.06
CA CYS A 778 -21.00 5.11 2.98
C CYS A 778 -20.78 4.69 4.44
N HIS A 779 -20.37 5.66 5.26
CA HIS A 779 -20.10 5.43 6.67
C HIS A 779 -21.27 5.87 7.55
N VAL A 780 -21.53 5.09 8.60
CA VAL A 780 -22.55 5.39 9.61
C VAL A 780 -21.99 6.36 10.65
N LYS A 781 -22.80 7.30 11.14
CA LYS A 781 -22.42 8.18 12.26
C LYS A 781 -22.33 7.39 13.56
N PRO A 782 -21.56 7.85 14.57
CA PRO A 782 -21.68 7.34 15.93
C PRO A 782 -23.14 7.33 16.40
N PHE A 783 -23.61 6.22 16.97
CA PHE A 783 -25.02 5.97 17.34
C PHE A 783 -26.04 6.02 16.18
N GLY A 784 -25.56 6.07 14.94
CA GLY A 784 -26.39 6.05 13.74
C GLY A 784 -26.77 4.65 13.25
N HIS A 785 -26.24 3.61 13.88
CA HIS A 785 -26.50 2.22 13.51
C HIS A 785 -27.98 1.86 13.73
N PRO A 786 -28.58 1.04 12.85
CA PRO A 786 -29.93 0.54 13.06
C PRO A 786 -30.05 -0.25 14.37
N LYS A 787 -31.23 -0.22 14.99
CA LYS A 787 -31.46 -0.94 16.26
C LYS A 787 -31.25 -2.45 16.08
N GLY A 788 -30.32 -3.02 16.84
CA GLY A 788 -29.99 -4.45 16.79
C GLY A 788 -28.88 -4.82 15.82
N ALA A 789 -28.36 -3.87 15.04
CA ALA A 789 -27.13 -4.06 14.27
C ALA A 789 -25.92 -4.08 15.22
N ASP A 790 -24.92 -4.90 14.89
CA ASP A 790 -23.62 -4.90 15.55
C ASP A 790 -22.73 -3.82 14.90
N PRO A 791 -22.38 -2.72 15.60
CA PRO A 791 -21.54 -1.67 15.03
C PRO A 791 -20.16 -2.15 14.57
N GLU A 792 -19.64 -3.25 15.13
CA GLU A 792 -18.35 -3.84 14.73
C GLU A 792 -18.47 -4.75 13.49
N HIS A 793 -19.70 -5.06 13.06
CA HIS A 793 -20.00 -5.89 11.90
C HIS A 793 -21.16 -5.29 11.08
N PHE A 794 -21.06 -3.99 10.76
CA PHE A 794 -22.06 -3.30 9.96
C PHE A 794 -21.42 -2.33 8.98
N HIS A 795 -21.72 -2.47 7.68
CA HIS A 795 -21.25 -1.52 6.68
C HIS A 795 -22.13 -1.52 5.44
N LEU A 796 -22.46 -0.33 4.96
CA LEU A 796 -23.43 -0.17 3.89
C LEU A 796 -22.76 0.00 2.52
N ILE A 797 -23.12 -0.91 1.62
CA ILE A 797 -22.77 -0.87 0.21
C ILE A 797 -24.04 -0.77 -0.64
N ALA A 798 -23.93 -0.22 -1.84
CA ALA A 798 -25.02 -0.21 -2.80
C ALA A 798 -24.51 -0.28 -4.25
N PRO A 799 -25.32 -0.75 -5.20
CA PRO A 799 -24.93 -0.71 -6.61
C PRO A 799 -24.64 0.73 -7.08
N TYR A 800 -23.70 0.88 -8.02
CA TYR A 800 -23.31 2.21 -8.52
C TYR A 800 -24.49 2.99 -9.09
N ASN A 801 -24.54 4.28 -8.76
CA ASN A 801 -25.48 5.25 -9.32
C ASN A 801 -24.82 6.63 -9.36
N ASN A 802 -24.70 7.23 -10.54
CA ASN A 802 -24.08 8.53 -10.73
C ASN A 802 -24.98 9.73 -10.37
N LYS A 803 -26.25 9.50 -9.99
CA LYS A 803 -27.18 10.55 -9.56
C LYS A 803 -27.22 10.63 -8.04
N SER A 804 -26.40 11.51 -7.45
CA SER A 804 -26.34 11.70 -5.99
C SER A 804 -27.69 12.03 -5.33
N SER A 805 -28.58 12.70 -6.05
CA SER A 805 -29.95 13.01 -5.61
C SER A 805 -30.83 11.76 -5.38
N GLN A 806 -30.41 10.59 -5.85
CA GLN A 806 -31.11 9.32 -5.65
C GLN A 806 -30.55 8.48 -4.49
N TRP A 807 -29.37 8.79 -3.97
CA TRP A 807 -28.69 7.96 -2.96
C TRP A 807 -29.47 7.83 -1.64
N LEU A 808 -30.19 8.88 -1.23
CA LEU A 808 -31.08 8.81 -0.05
C LEU A 808 -32.39 8.06 -0.31
N LYS A 809 -32.75 7.83 -1.58
CA LYS A 809 -34.01 7.20 -2.00
C LYS A 809 -33.86 5.73 -2.34
N MET A 810 -32.62 5.25 -2.53
CA MET A 810 -32.31 3.87 -2.82
C MET A 810 -32.13 3.04 -1.55
N ASP A 811 -32.16 1.73 -1.73
CA ASP A 811 -31.85 0.76 -0.68
C ASP A 811 -30.35 0.52 -0.60
N TRP A 812 -29.85 0.35 0.62
CA TRP A 812 -28.46 0.05 0.93
C TRP A 812 -28.37 -1.31 1.60
N ILE A 813 -27.31 -2.05 1.32
CA ILE A 813 -27.14 -3.43 1.77
C ILE A 813 -26.02 -3.46 2.80
N ASP A 814 -26.30 -4.07 3.95
CA ASP A 814 -25.23 -4.40 4.89
C ASP A 814 -24.37 -5.52 4.33
N GLN A 815 -23.07 -5.26 4.15
CA GLN A 815 -22.14 -6.20 3.53
C GLN A 815 -21.94 -7.50 4.34
N TYR A 816 -22.28 -7.52 5.64
CA TYR A 816 -22.06 -8.69 6.47
C TYR A 816 -23.29 -9.61 6.48
N THR A 817 -24.47 -9.04 6.68
CA THR A 817 -25.73 -9.79 6.76
C THR A 817 -26.43 -9.97 5.41
N GLY A 818 -26.19 -9.07 4.45
CA GLY A 818 -26.96 -8.98 3.20
C GLY A 818 -28.38 -8.44 3.40
N ASP A 819 -28.65 -7.79 4.53
CA ASP A 819 -29.95 -7.16 4.80
C ASP A 819 -30.02 -5.74 4.25
N SER A 820 -31.23 -5.32 3.90
CA SER A 820 -31.51 -4.03 3.26
C SER A 820 -31.93 -2.96 4.27
N TYR A 821 -31.37 -1.76 4.11
CA TYR A 821 -31.56 -0.60 4.96
C TYR A 821 -31.81 0.66 4.12
N ARG A 822 -32.53 1.61 4.69
CA ARG A 822 -32.57 3.00 4.22
C ARG A 822 -31.45 3.81 4.88
N ILE A 823 -31.08 4.92 4.28
CA ILE A 823 -30.14 5.87 4.89
C ILE A 823 -30.78 7.24 5.07
N THR A 824 -30.31 8.00 6.05
CA THR A 824 -30.66 9.40 6.27
C THR A 824 -29.45 10.19 6.74
N THR A 825 -29.42 11.49 6.48
CA THR A 825 -28.45 12.44 7.06
C THR A 825 -29.06 13.29 8.18
N SER A 826 -30.39 13.21 8.37
CA SER A 826 -31.16 13.95 9.36
C SER A 826 -31.77 13.02 10.42
N GLY A 827 -31.88 13.50 11.65
CA GLY A 827 -32.36 12.73 12.81
C GLY A 827 -31.33 12.64 13.95
N HIS A 828 -31.64 11.89 15.01
CA HIS A 828 -30.75 11.74 16.18
C HIS A 828 -30.24 10.31 16.39
N THR A 829 -30.96 9.29 15.89
CA THR A 829 -30.59 7.87 16.00
C THR A 829 -31.02 7.10 14.74
N GLY A 830 -30.40 5.95 14.49
CA GLY A 830 -30.90 4.99 13.50
C GLY A 830 -32.24 4.39 13.94
N SER A 831 -33.13 4.14 12.97
CA SER A 831 -34.38 3.39 13.21
C SER A 831 -34.12 1.88 13.14
N ALA A 832 -35.15 1.03 13.25
CA ALA A 832 -34.98 -0.42 13.03
C ALA A 832 -34.49 -0.78 11.61
N ARG A 833 -34.76 0.08 10.60
CA ARG A 833 -34.39 -0.15 9.19
C ARG A 833 -33.72 1.05 8.53
N THR A 834 -33.25 2.03 9.30
CA THR A 834 -32.65 3.25 8.77
C THR A 834 -31.35 3.55 9.49
N ALA A 835 -30.25 3.70 8.74
CA ALA A 835 -28.97 4.13 9.28
C ALA A 835 -28.79 5.64 9.10
N LEU A 836 -28.25 6.31 10.12
CA LEU A 836 -27.82 7.71 10.03
C LEU A 836 -26.37 7.76 9.55
N VAL A 837 -26.12 8.33 8.37
CA VAL A 837 -24.84 8.26 7.66
C VAL A 837 -24.10 9.60 7.63
N LYS A 838 -22.78 9.55 7.42
CA LYS A 838 -21.89 10.71 7.44
C LYS A 838 -22.05 11.58 6.19
N MET A 839 -21.99 12.89 6.40
CA MET A 839 -21.85 13.90 5.35
C MET A 839 -20.37 14.29 5.20
N TYR A 840 -20.01 14.98 4.12
CA TYR A 840 -18.63 15.47 3.95
C TYR A 840 -18.18 16.34 5.13
N GLY A 841 -19.07 17.17 5.68
CA GLY A 841 -18.78 17.98 6.86
C GLY A 841 -18.45 17.16 8.11
N ASP A 842 -19.08 15.99 8.29
CA ASP A 842 -18.76 15.09 9.40
C ASP A 842 -17.37 14.47 9.19
N VAL A 843 -17.06 13.99 7.98
CA VAL A 843 -15.76 13.39 7.65
C VAL A 843 -14.63 14.41 7.78
N LEU A 844 -14.82 15.63 7.27
CA LEU A 844 -13.84 16.71 7.41
C LEU A 844 -13.60 17.10 8.87
N ARG A 845 -14.63 17.09 9.71
CA ARG A 845 -14.49 17.32 11.16
C ARG A 845 -13.71 16.18 11.82
N GLU A 846 -14.04 14.94 11.51
CA GLU A 846 -13.26 13.80 12.03
C GLU A 846 -11.80 13.83 11.56
N TYR A 847 -11.58 14.25 10.31
CA TYR A 847 -10.25 14.45 9.73
C TYR A 847 -9.45 15.50 10.49
N GLU A 848 -10.03 16.69 10.72
CA GLU A 848 -9.37 17.81 11.40
C GLU A 848 -9.00 17.48 12.86
N PHE A 849 -9.82 16.66 13.51
CA PHE A 849 -9.66 16.29 14.91
C PHE A 849 -9.05 14.89 15.10
N HIS A 850 -8.52 14.26 14.05
CA HIS A 850 -7.88 12.96 14.14
C HIS A 850 -6.69 12.98 15.11
N PRO A 851 -6.65 12.15 16.17
CA PRO A 851 -5.60 12.18 17.17
C PRO A 851 -4.27 11.63 16.65
N GLU A 852 -3.15 12.08 17.21
CA GLU A 852 -1.83 11.45 17.05
C GLU A 852 -1.61 10.44 18.18
N SER A 853 -2.35 9.33 18.15
CA SER A 853 -2.49 8.44 19.32
C SER A 853 -1.19 7.78 19.79
N LYS A 854 -0.16 7.74 18.96
CA LYS A 854 1.18 7.24 19.31
C LYS A 854 2.01 8.22 20.14
N CYS A 855 1.55 9.46 20.32
CA CYS A 855 2.18 10.50 21.14
C CYS A 855 1.37 10.82 22.40
N ALA A 856 2.01 11.49 23.36
CA ALA A 856 1.40 12.07 24.54
C ALA A 856 1.30 13.59 24.42
N ASP A 857 0.39 14.20 25.18
CA ASP A 857 0.34 15.65 25.37
C ASP A 857 1.42 16.13 26.36
N ALA A 858 1.44 17.45 26.63
CA ALA A 858 2.41 18.06 27.53
C ALA A 858 2.28 17.59 29.01
N THR A 859 1.18 16.95 29.38
CA THR A 859 0.94 16.39 30.72
C THR A 859 1.25 14.90 30.81
N GLY A 860 1.65 14.27 29.70
CA GLY A 860 1.93 12.84 29.62
C GLY A 860 0.71 11.97 29.32
N ASN A 861 -0.48 12.56 29.12
CA ASN A 861 -1.68 11.83 28.75
C ASN A 861 -1.67 11.48 27.26
N PRO A 862 -2.31 10.37 26.82
CA PRO A 862 -2.39 10.04 25.40
C PRO A 862 -3.03 11.17 24.59
N CYS A 863 -2.45 11.51 23.43
CA CYS A 863 -3.01 12.52 22.54
C CYS A 863 -4.43 12.14 22.10
N ASP A 864 -5.35 13.09 22.23
CA ASP A 864 -6.76 12.95 21.87
C ASP A 864 -7.18 14.00 20.82
N LYS A 865 -8.49 14.13 20.60
CA LYS A 865 -9.06 15.06 19.62
C LYS A 865 -8.74 16.53 19.94
N GLN A 866 -8.71 16.89 21.23
CA GLN A 866 -8.54 18.26 21.73
C GLN A 866 -7.08 18.66 21.96
N THR A 867 -6.14 17.71 21.95
CA THR A 867 -4.72 18.00 22.16
C THR A 867 -4.17 19.00 21.14
N VAL A 868 -3.55 20.10 21.59
CA VAL A 868 -2.92 21.11 20.72
C VAL A 868 -1.53 21.44 21.25
N GLY A 869 -0.59 21.69 20.34
CA GLY A 869 0.76 22.15 20.66
C GLY A 869 1.81 21.03 20.57
N LEU A 870 2.89 21.22 21.33
CA LEU A 870 4.03 20.31 21.37
C LEU A 870 3.65 18.97 22.04
N LEU A 871 3.87 17.88 21.30
CA LEU A 871 3.63 16.52 21.76
C LEU A 871 4.91 15.86 22.28
N GLN A 872 4.73 14.87 23.16
CA GLN A 872 5.80 14.10 23.78
C GLN A 872 5.74 12.63 23.36
N ARG A 873 6.84 11.90 23.57
CA ARG A 873 6.86 10.43 23.43
C ARG A 873 6.05 9.80 24.56
N ARG A 874 5.31 8.73 24.26
CA ARG A 874 4.56 7.97 25.27
C ARG A 874 5.52 7.09 26.08
N HIS A 875 5.12 6.84 27.33
CA HIS A 875 5.67 5.74 28.13
C HIS A 875 4.79 4.51 27.93
N VAL A 876 5.36 3.44 27.41
CA VAL A 876 4.67 2.20 27.05
C VAL A 876 5.28 1.04 27.83
N ARG A 877 4.46 0.34 28.59
CA ARG A 877 4.85 -0.89 29.30
C ARG A 877 4.43 -2.11 28.49
N ILE A 878 5.31 -3.09 28.40
CA ILE A 878 5.03 -4.37 27.74
C ILE A 878 4.05 -5.15 28.64
N ASP A 879 2.81 -5.32 28.16
CA ASP A 879 1.79 -6.16 28.82
C ASP A 879 1.70 -7.57 28.22
N GLN A 880 1.80 -7.68 26.89
CA GLN A 880 1.79 -8.94 26.16
C GLN A 880 2.50 -8.81 24.81
N ILE A 881 3.10 -9.90 24.35
CA ILE A 881 3.65 -10.03 23.00
C ILE A 881 2.70 -10.89 22.15
N LYS A 882 2.35 -10.38 20.97
CA LYS A 882 1.57 -11.10 19.96
C LYS A 882 2.34 -11.17 18.66
N TYR A 883 2.32 -12.31 17.99
CA TYR A 883 2.86 -12.45 16.65
C TYR A 883 1.76 -12.21 15.62
N ILE A 884 1.97 -11.26 14.74
CA ILE A 884 1.04 -10.91 13.67
C ILE A 884 1.76 -11.00 12.31
N GLY A 885 0.98 -11.25 11.27
CA GLY A 885 1.44 -11.17 9.88
C GLY A 885 1.98 -9.78 9.55
N LYS A 886 2.94 -9.73 8.62
CA LYS A 886 3.54 -8.48 8.17
C LYS A 886 2.63 -7.77 7.17
N GLU A 887 1.91 -8.50 6.32
CA GLU A 887 1.02 -7.88 5.33
C GLU A 887 -0.34 -7.59 5.96
N SER A 888 -0.70 -6.30 6.01
CA SER A 888 -2.08 -5.88 6.24
C SER A 888 -2.88 -6.11 4.96
N ASN A 889 -4.00 -6.82 5.07
CA ASN A 889 -4.89 -7.03 3.94
C ASN A 889 -5.80 -5.83 3.73
N HIS A 890 -6.37 -5.77 2.53
CA HIS A 890 -7.49 -4.88 2.26
C HIS A 890 -7.16 -3.41 2.55
N LEU A 891 -5.91 -2.97 2.37
CA LEU A 891 -5.47 -1.60 2.70
C LEU A 891 -6.40 -0.54 2.09
N GLU A 892 -6.83 -0.74 0.84
CA GLU A 892 -7.79 0.14 0.18
C GLU A 892 -9.18 0.07 0.82
N ASP A 893 -9.64 -1.11 1.23
CA ASP A 893 -10.93 -1.29 1.91
C ASP A 893 -10.86 -0.79 3.38
N VAL A 894 -9.70 -0.84 4.03
CA VAL A 894 -9.42 -0.27 5.37
C VAL A 894 -9.39 1.25 5.26
N ASP A 895 -8.68 1.80 4.29
CA ASP A 895 -8.65 3.24 3.99
C ASP A 895 -10.03 3.76 3.59
N ALA A 896 -10.85 2.93 2.91
CA ALA A 896 -12.24 3.18 2.60
C ALA A 896 -13.20 2.82 3.75
N GLY A 897 -12.70 2.40 4.92
CA GLY A 897 -13.44 2.03 6.13
C GLY A 897 -14.56 1.00 5.91
N VAL A 898 -14.36 0.10 4.95
CA VAL A 898 -15.22 -1.03 4.61
C VAL A 898 -14.89 -2.23 5.51
N VAL A 899 -13.68 -2.32 6.06
CA VAL A 899 -13.29 -3.42 6.94
C VAL A 899 -13.53 -3.05 8.40
N HIS A 900 -14.30 -3.88 9.12
CA HIS A 900 -14.65 -3.65 10.53
C HIS A 900 -14.14 -4.75 11.48
N PHE A 901 -13.52 -5.83 10.97
CA PHE A 901 -13.03 -6.95 11.79
C PHE A 901 -11.51 -7.19 11.69
N GLN A 902 -10.84 -7.32 12.83
CA GLN A 902 -9.37 -7.38 12.93
C GLN A 902 -8.73 -8.61 12.24
N GLU A 903 -9.30 -9.81 12.38
CA GLU A 903 -8.70 -11.03 11.76
C GLU A 903 -8.76 -10.98 10.23
N SER A 904 -9.58 -10.09 9.66
CA SER A 904 -9.60 -9.86 8.22
C SER A 904 -8.41 -9.01 7.75
N VAL A 905 -7.82 -8.19 8.63
CA VAL A 905 -6.69 -7.31 8.32
C VAL A 905 -5.35 -8.00 8.57
N TYR A 906 -5.15 -8.64 9.72
CA TYR A 906 -3.89 -9.30 10.08
C TYR A 906 -4.10 -10.76 10.48
N THR A 907 -3.23 -11.66 10.02
CA THR A 907 -3.17 -13.05 10.54
C THR A 907 -2.42 -13.07 11.88
N GLU A 908 -3.06 -13.52 12.95
CA GLU A 908 -2.40 -13.73 14.25
C GLU A 908 -1.80 -15.16 14.34
N TYR A 909 -0.53 -15.26 14.74
CA TYR A 909 0.19 -16.52 14.93
C TYR A 909 0.34 -16.80 16.43
N VAL A 910 -0.60 -17.56 16.99
CA VAL A 910 -0.65 -17.79 18.44
C VAL A 910 0.42 -18.77 18.88
N ASP A 911 1.36 -18.30 19.69
CA ASP A 911 2.32 -19.15 20.42
C ASP A 911 1.66 -19.71 21.69
N PRO A 912 1.51 -21.04 21.83
CA PRO A 912 0.91 -21.66 23.01
C PRO A 912 1.56 -21.28 24.34
N SER A 913 2.87 -20.98 24.34
CA SER A 913 3.62 -20.59 25.54
C SER A 913 3.34 -19.15 26.00
N ARG A 914 2.87 -18.29 25.07
CA ARG A 914 2.58 -16.86 25.30
C ARG A 914 1.08 -16.54 25.20
N ASP A 915 0.25 -17.56 25.03
CA ASP A 915 -1.20 -17.47 24.96
C ASP A 915 -1.78 -16.87 26.26
N GLU A 916 -2.61 -15.84 26.13
CA GLU A 916 -3.22 -15.13 27.27
C GLU A 916 -4.00 -16.10 28.16
N TRP A 917 -4.64 -17.09 27.53
CA TRP A 917 -5.34 -18.14 28.24
C TRP A 917 -4.43 -18.88 29.23
N ASN A 918 -3.24 -19.27 28.79
CA ASN A 918 -2.31 -20.06 29.60
C ASN A 918 -1.53 -19.20 30.60
N THR A 919 -1.21 -17.95 30.22
CA THR A 919 -0.30 -17.08 30.98
C THR A 919 -1.02 -16.21 32.02
N LYS A 920 -2.25 -15.74 31.74
CA LYS A 920 -3.01 -14.85 32.64
C LYS A 920 -4.29 -15.52 33.16
N VAL A 921 -5.12 -16.03 32.24
CA VAL A 921 -6.49 -16.45 32.58
C VAL A 921 -6.52 -17.76 33.36
N LEU A 922 -5.81 -18.79 32.92
CA LEU A 922 -5.79 -20.10 33.58
C LEU A 922 -5.20 -20.02 35.00
N PRO A 923 -4.07 -19.32 35.26
CA PRO A 923 -3.59 -19.06 36.62
C PRO A 923 -4.63 -18.36 37.49
N ALA A 924 -5.31 -17.33 36.98
CA ALA A 924 -6.35 -16.63 37.73
C ALA A 924 -7.57 -17.51 38.05
N ILE A 925 -8.07 -18.27 37.07
CA ILE A 925 -9.16 -19.24 37.27
C ILE A 925 -8.77 -20.32 38.29
N LYS A 926 -7.49 -20.71 38.35
CA LYS A 926 -6.99 -21.65 39.38
C LYS A 926 -7.08 -21.07 40.80
N LEU A 927 -7.03 -19.75 40.96
CA LEU A 927 -7.13 -19.08 42.26
C LEU A 927 -8.59 -18.89 42.71
N LEU A 928 -9.54 -18.79 41.78
CA LEU A 928 -10.95 -18.60 42.11
C LEU A 928 -11.61 -19.87 42.71
N PRO A 929 -12.55 -19.73 43.66
CA PRO A 929 -13.33 -20.86 44.18
C PRO A 929 -14.10 -21.57 43.06
N LEU A 930 -14.06 -22.91 43.04
CA LEU A 930 -14.74 -23.68 41.99
C LEU A 930 -16.26 -23.47 42.02
N THR A 931 -16.83 -23.32 43.21
CA THR A 931 -18.26 -23.04 43.41
C THR A 931 -18.67 -21.70 42.81
N TYR A 932 -17.84 -20.67 42.98
CA TYR A 932 -18.03 -19.36 42.37
C TYR A 932 -18.02 -19.45 40.83
N LEU A 933 -17.01 -20.11 40.26
CA LEU A 933 -16.91 -20.29 38.81
C LEU A 933 -18.09 -21.07 38.23
N VAL A 934 -18.61 -22.09 38.93
CA VAL A 934 -19.79 -22.86 38.48
C VAL A 934 -21.02 -21.95 38.41
N ASN A 935 -21.24 -21.12 39.43
CA ASN A 935 -22.40 -20.23 39.51
C ASN A 935 -22.34 -19.14 38.44
N GLU A 936 -21.18 -18.50 38.27
CA GLU A 936 -21.04 -17.35 37.39
C GLU A 936 -20.87 -17.73 35.90
N SER A 937 -20.22 -18.87 35.59
CA SER A 937 -19.97 -19.25 34.19
C SER A 937 -21.07 -20.09 33.56
N GLY A 938 -21.90 -20.75 34.39
CA GLY A 938 -22.87 -21.75 33.95
C GLY A 938 -22.23 -23.02 33.35
N LEU A 939 -20.91 -23.20 33.49
CA LEU A 939 -20.20 -24.40 33.04
C LEU A 939 -20.30 -25.51 34.09
N SER A 940 -20.36 -26.76 33.62
CA SER A 940 -20.38 -27.90 34.53
C SER A 940 -19.12 -27.94 35.40
N ARG A 941 -19.28 -28.36 36.66
CA ARG A 941 -18.18 -28.52 37.62
C ARG A 941 -17.03 -29.36 37.04
N ARG A 942 -17.34 -30.43 36.31
CA ARG A 942 -16.35 -31.30 35.65
C ARG A 942 -15.58 -30.58 34.54
N ALA A 943 -16.27 -29.78 33.72
CA ALA A 943 -15.61 -28.98 32.69
C ALA A 943 -14.65 -27.96 33.32
N LEU A 944 -15.08 -27.24 34.35
CA LEU A 944 -14.23 -26.28 35.07
C LEU A 944 -13.03 -26.93 35.77
N MET A 945 -13.18 -28.14 36.31
CA MET A 945 -12.05 -28.90 36.87
C MET A 945 -11.04 -29.28 35.79
N ASN A 946 -11.49 -29.75 34.63
CA ASN A 946 -10.60 -30.08 33.51
C ASN A 946 -9.90 -28.84 32.94
N ILE A 947 -10.63 -27.72 32.84
CA ILE A 947 -10.09 -26.43 32.43
C ILE A 947 -9.01 -25.96 33.43
N ARG A 948 -9.32 -25.93 34.73
CA ARG A 948 -8.36 -25.54 35.80
C ARG A 948 -7.13 -26.44 35.85
N ALA A 949 -7.29 -27.72 35.57
CA ALA A 949 -6.17 -28.66 35.50
C ALA A 949 -5.34 -28.52 34.20
N GLY A 950 -5.72 -27.63 33.27
CA GLY A 950 -5.07 -27.50 31.96
C GLY A 950 -5.31 -28.68 31.02
N ARG A 951 -6.24 -29.59 31.35
CA ARG A 951 -6.52 -30.82 30.58
C ARG A 951 -7.43 -30.58 29.39
N SER A 952 -8.09 -29.43 29.32
CA SER A 952 -8.97 -29.05 28.21
C SER A 952 -9.01 -27.53 28.05
N LYS A 953 -8.83 -27.04 26.82
CA LYS A 953 -9.07 -25.62 26.48
C LYS A 953 -10.57 -25.44 26.14
N PRO A 954 -11.30 -24.52 26.79
CA PRO A 954 -12.72 -24.34 26.52
C PRO A 954 -12.97 -23.71 25.14
N HIS A 955 -14.18 -23.85 24.61
CA HIS A 955 -14.61 -23.16 23.39
C HIS A 955 -14.57 -21.63 23.57
N ALA A 956 -14.35 -20.85 22.49
CA ALA A 956 -14.17 -19.39 22.53
C ALA A 956 -15.21 -18.65 23.39
N LYS A 957 -16.50 -18.88 23.16
CA LYS A 957 -17.62 -18.32 23.96
C LYS A 957 -17.50 -18.59 25.47
N ASN A 958 -16.94 -19.74 25.85
CA ASN A 958 -16.72 -20.09 27.26
C ASN A 958 -15.42 -19.49 27.79
N GLN A 959 -14.42 -19.26 26.94
CA GLN A 959 -13.23 -18.49 27.30
C GLN A 959 -13.61 -17.04 27.63
N GLU A 960 -14.40 -16.38 26.77
CA GLU A 960 -14.91 -15.02 27.00
C GLU A 960 -15.70 -14.90 28.30
N ARG A 961 -16.61 -15.85 28.56
CA ARG A 961 -17.35 -15.89 29.82
C ARG A 961 -16.42 -15.98 31.03
N LEU A 962 -15.43 -16.87 30.99
CA LEU A 962 -14.48 -17.04 32.10
C LEU A 962 -13.55 -15.83 32.25
N GLN A 963 -13.15 -15.18 31.15
CA GLN A 963 -12.42 -13.92 31.17
C GLN A 963 -13.25 -12.77 31.75
N ALA A 964 -14.55 -12.68 31.42
CA ALA A 964 -15.45 -11.68 31.98
C ALA A 964 -15.65 -11.85 33.49
N ILE A 965 -15.77 -13.09 33.97
CA ILE A 965 -15.86 -13.39 35.41
C ILE A 965 -14.57 -12.96 36.13
N PHE A 966 -13.41 -13.22 35.52
CA PHE A 966 -12.14 -12.74 36.05
C PHE A 966 -12.08 -11.20 36.10
N ARG A 967 -12.52 -10.50 35.05
CA ARG A 967 -12.53 -9.03 35.01
C ARG A 967 -13.51 -8.38 36.00
N ASN A 968 -14.59 -9.07 36.36
CA ASN A 968 -15.62 -8.59 37.28
C ASN A 968 -15.40 -9.02 38.74
N GLY A 969 -14.56 -10.02 38.99
CA GLY A 969 -14.28 -10.59 40.31
C GLY A 969 -12.88 -10.26 40.85
N ALA A 970 -12.14 -9.35 40.20
CA ALA A 970 -10.85 -8.83 40.62
C ALA A 970 -10.99 -7.45 41.27
#